data_AF-A0A956RAR4-F1
#
_entry.id   AF-A0A956RAR4-F1
#
_cell.length_a   1.000
_cell.length_b   1.000
_cell.length_c   1.000
_cell.angle_alpha   90.00
_cell.angle_beta   90.00
_cell.angle_gamma   90.00
#
_symmetry.space_group_name_H-M   'P 1'
#
loop_
_entity.id
_entity.type
_entity.pdbx_description
1 polymer ?
#
loop_
_entity_poly.entity_id
_entity_poly.type
_entity_poly.pdbx_seq_one_letter_code
_entity_poly.pdbx_strand_id
1 'polypeptide(L)'
;MTSEREVTWTDIERAAALRDPQLAELVIRYMEQPDPPEDRDEETDPSASVPPLSRDAWTLSRLRNTVGTALAYKTEDEQRAIRRASWEALESAAHPPPRLGLGRLLVEIYEAGDEPGRAALEEIFTRARMGWGLWQGVKRVYKLAEERHDAAMFGVLAWRLDAMGQTPTKAGEISGATFLYMQRRAWRYLRQLGSAVPEAYPQFAVQVLRRYPQSFNFWSSWVASHIWGHQLLRGQGRGGLGRPPGDLKKRAFPDAWKRSPDPLLRLLEDADNNEVCQFAIHCLQTDFPARLREVEPAWLARLGRKPLASVHDFVTALLRDDPRFHPSKLQGLGLHDLAISLLRSESADARKFAVTYARAQAPDLPVELLVELATEGESEVRKFAAERLEPLAAKALGLPALVRLLGGSETAKMAEAKLKATFGPDQIDAESFIVLWTGNRTQQRFVTKLYEDAKKTIPAGHWLALLEDERLHRWKQSEVLRTLGKYPGEQIGLDWIKQGLLDHRYTDWVGRWLREGMLKGDALDVEWLKGLVMRPRLRGMALDVLGNPKLVKPARVGLPWLLAMVRQADQSLHGFAHRYMLEHFSPKDFAAAAKEGAGAGGSGLDKLWGLAAGPDEPEMVRAFAGTYLRVHHPKLGPKMQEARDYGIKPRLAAKDYGLERVRPLFDDGRADVRKLAQDVARHELVSWGDRTLPYRLAHSRHREARAAGSRVLLTLGLLPGEAEAEDAPPAEWLLPDEVFMLAESTAKSTREVGLTLIRRCYDAVGGATRLAWLMESPDREVRLFAVRLLWEKHRPGAWVPPPRGAGPAEGRAEGQAEDQAAGPALAPAERRFDTGEALREFLRTVMFGLPPGRMERREHQGDALPDRALSASVAKARLVAVV
;
A
#
# COMPACT_ATOMS: atom_id res chain seq x y z
N MET A 1 33.93 -2.57 13.60
CA MET A 1 33.13 -1.94 14.67
C MET A 1 33.38 -0.44 14.68
N THR A 2 32.77 0.29 13.74
CA THR A 2 32.91 1.75 13.60
C THR A 2 31.51 2.34 13.49
N SER A 3 30.88 2.49 14.66
CA SER A 3 29.87 3.48 15.02
C SER A 3 28.79 3.84 13.99
N GLU A 4 27.62 3.21 14.12
CA GLU A 4 26.29 3.60 13.56
C GLU A 4 25.79 5.00 14.00
N ARG A 5 26.62 5.80 14.68
CA ARG A 5 26.26 7.17 15.10
C ARG A 5 26.27 8.13 13.90
N GLU A 6 25.26 9.00 13.85
CA GLU A 6 25.19 10.17 12.96
C GLU A 6 26.36 11.13 13.20
N VAL A 7 26.84 11.78 12.14
CA VAL A 7 27.98 12.72 12.22
C VAL A 7 27.40 14.11 12.44
N THR A 8 27.87 14.83 13.45
CA THR A 8 27.41 16.19 13.72
C THR A 8 28.38 17.24 13.17
N TRP A 9 27.92 18.48 13.00
CA TRP A 9 28.78 19.60 12.63
C TRP A 9 29.95 19.79 13.60
N THR A 10 29.72 19.59 14.90
CA THR A 10 30.78 19.74 15.93
C THR A 10 31.86 18.66 15.81
N ASP A 11 31.52 17.46 15.34
CA ASP A 11 32.51 16.42 15.04
C ASP A 11 33.44 16.84 13.90
N ILE A 12 32.90 17.51 12.88
CA ILE A 12 33.68 18.04 11.74
C ILE A 12 34.59 19.19 12.19
N GLU A 13 34.07 20.15 12.96
CA GLU A 13 34.88 21.27 13.49
C GLU A 13 36.03 20.77 14.36
N ARG A 14 35.74 19.79 15.24
CA ARG A 14 36.75 19.16 16.08
C ARG A 14 37.80 18.43 15.26
N ALA A 15 37.39 17.63 14.28
CA ALA A 15 38.28 16.91 13.39
C ALA A 15 39.20 17.88 12.61
N ALA A 16 38.64 19.00 12.12
CA ALA A 16 39.42 20.02 11.42
C ALA A 16 40.43 20.73 12.34
N ALA A 17 40.02 21.08 13.56
CA ALA A 17 40.88 21.71 14.55
C ALA A 17 42.05 20.80 14.96
N LEU A 18 41.80 19.50 15.12
CA LEU A 18 42.79 18.50 15.55
C LEU A 18 43.63 17.91 14.42
N ARG A 19 43.39 18.30 13.16
CA ARG A 19 44.01 17.68 11.97
C ARG A 19 43.81 16.16 11.94
N ASP A 20 42.60 15.73 12.30
CA ASP A 20 42.23 14.32 12.35
C ASP A 20 42.27 13.71 10.93
N PRO A 21 42.99 12.60 10.72
CA PRO A 21 42.96 11.86 9.45
C PRO A 21 41.56 11.45 8.98
N GLN A 22 40.58 11.36 9.89
CA GLN A 22 39.20 11.01 9.58
C GLN A 22 38.35 12.19 9.06
N LEU A 23 38.89 13.41 9.02
CA LEU A 23 38.15 14.61 8.60
C LEU A 23 37.44 14.43 7.26
N ALA A 24 38.12 13.85 6.27
CA ALA A 24 37.53 13.65 4.94
C ALA A 24 36.33 12.70 4.97
N GLU A 25 36.46 11.56 5.65
CA GLU A 25 35.38 10.57 5.80
C GLU A 25 34.19 11.15 6.56
N LEU A 26 34.43 11.95 7.61
CA LEU A 26 33.37 12.63 8.36
C LEU A 26 32.60 13.61 7.46
N VAL A 27 33.30 14.44 6.68
CA VAL A 27 32.67 15.38 5.73
C VAL A 27 31.88 14.64 4.64
N ILE A 28 32.42 13.53 4.10
CA ILE A 28 31.73 12.72 3.08
C ILE A 28 30.44 12.14 3.64
N ARG A 29 30.51 11.48 4.81
CA ARG A 29 29.34 10.89 5.49
C ARG A 29 28.31 11.94 5.88
N TYR A 30 28.75 13.12 6.31
CA TYR A 30 27.86 14.22 6.67
C TYR A 30 27.11 14.76 5.45
N MET A 31 27.78 14.86 4.29
CA MET A 31 27.13 15.27 3.03
C MET A 31 26.15 14.24 2.45
N GLU A 32 26.17 13.00 2.94
CA GLU A 32 25.20 11.96 2.58
C GLU A 32 23.97 11.93 3.50
N GLN A 33 24.08 12.49 4.71
CA GLN A 33 22.98 12.61 5.66
C GLN A 33 21.96 13.67 5.21
N PRO A 34 20.66 13.51 5.54
CA PRO A 34 19.68 14.57 5.36
C PRO A 34 20.02 15.75 6.28
N ASP A 35 19.62 16.97 5.88
CA ASP A 35 19.74 18.12 6.78
C ASP A 35 18.89 17.89 8.04
N PRO A 36 19.31 18.43 9.19
CA PRO A 36 18.44 18.52 10.36
C PRO A 36 17.13 19.25 10.01
N PRO A 37 16.03 18.97 10.72
CA PRO A 37 14.78 19.69 10.54
C PRO A 37 14.98 21.20 10.68
N GLU A 38 14.38 21.98 9.79
CA GLU A 38 14.57 23.44 9.72
C GLU A 38 14.08 24.19 10.98
N ASP A 39 13.37 23.50 11.89
CA ASP A 39 12.80 24.05 13.12
C ASP A 39 13.71 23.90 14.35
N ARG A 40 14.83 23.15 14.26
CA ARG A 40 15.68 22.81 15.40
C ARG A 40 17.15 22.61 15.02
N ASP A 41 18.05 22.68 16.00
CA ASP A 41 19.48 22.38 15.82
C ASP A 41 19.77 20.88 15.79
N GLU A 42 20.92 20.48 15.24
CA GLU A 42 21.37 19.07 15.14
C GLU A 42 21.47 18.36 16.50
N GLU A 43 21.76 19.09 17.57
CA GLU A 43 21.90 18.53 18.93
C GLU A 43 20.56 18.40 19.67
N THR A 44 19.46 18.87 19.07
CA THR A 44 18.13 18.82 19.68
C THR A 44 17.59 17.39 19.64
N ASP A 45 17.08 16.88 20.77
CA ASP A 45 16.43 15.57 20.86
C ASP A 45 15.33 15.44 19.77
N PRO A 46 15.37 14.42 18.89
CA PRO A 46 14.36 14.19 17.86
C PRO A 46 12.94 14.07 18.42
N SER A 47 12.79 13.66 19.68
CA SER A 47 11.51 13.53 20.38
C SER A 47 11.01 14.84 21.02
N ALA A 48 11.83 15.89 21.04
CA ALA A 48 11.44 17.18 21.60
C ALA A 48 10.33 17.84 20.76
N SER A 49 9.32 18.35 21.45
CA SER A 49 8.25 19.15 20.85
C SER A 49 8.77 20.56 20.57
N VAL A 50 8.82 20.94 19.29
CA VAL A 50 9.29 22.25 18.84
C VAL A 50 8.13 23.01 18.17
N PRO A 51 7.95 24.31 18.43
CA PRO A 51 6.93 25.13 17.76
C PRO A 51 7.12 25.16 16.24
N PRO A 52 6.03 25.18 15.43
CA PRO A 52 6.13 25.25 13.99
C PRO A 52 6.78 26.57 13.53
N LEU A 53 7.65 26.50 12.53
CA LEU A 53 8.27 27.67 11.90
C LEU A 53 7.23 28.66 11.39
N SER A 54 7.54 29.96 11.50
CA SER A 54 6.72 31.01 10.90
C SER A 54 6.66 30.86 9.38
N ARG A 55 5.52 31.23 8.76
CA ARG A 55 5.36 31.18 7.29
C ARG A 55 6.38 32.05 6.55
N ASP A 56 6.89 33.08 7.20
CA ASP A 56 7.89 34.01 6.67
C ASP A 56 9.33 33.65 7.04
N ALA A 57 9.56 32.49 7.66
CA ALA A 57 10.91 32.00 7.92
C ALA A 57 11.67 31.75 6.60
N TRP A 58 12.97 32.02 6.62
CA TRP A 58 13.86 31.65 5.52
C TRP A 58 14.35 30.22 5.72
N THR A 59 14.01 29.38 4.76
CA THR A 59 14.32 27.94 4.75
C THR A 59 15.08 27.55 3.48
N LEU A 60 15.70 26.37 3.45
CA LEU A 60 16.37 25.88 2.23
C LEU A 60 15.39 25.73 1.08
N SER A 61 14.19 25.25 1.38
CA SER A 61 13.11 25.11 0.40
C SER A 61 12.71 26.46 -0.19
N ARG A 62 12.57 27.49 0.65
CA ARG A 62 12.27 28.85 0.20
C ARG A 62 13.41 29.44 -0.61
N LEU A 63 14.66 29.25 -0.18
CA LEU A 63 15.83 29.67 -0.94
C LEU A 63 15.82 29.04 -2.34
N ARG A 64 15.66 27.71 -2.44
CA ARG A 64 15.62 26.99 -3.72
C ARG A 64 14.55 27.52 -4.67
N ASN A 65 13.36 27.81 -4.16
CA ASN A 65 12.28 28.39 -4.97
C ASN A 65 12.61 29.80 -5.44
N THR A 66 13.19 30.64 -4.57
CA THR A 66 13.52 32.04 -4.89
C THR A 66 14.69 32.17 -5.87
N VAL A 67 15.73 31.32 -5.77
CA VAL A 67 16.92 31.36 -6.65
C VAL A 67 16.78 30.51 -7.91
N GLY A 68 15.67 29.76 -8.03
CA GLY A 68 15.33 28.91 -9.15
C GLY A 68 14.76 29.66 -10.35
N THR A 69 13.74 29.07 -11.01
CA THR A 69 13.13 29.61 -12.23
C THR A 69 12.42 30.95 -12.04
N ALA A 70 12.08 31.32 -10.80
CA ALA A 70 11.44 32.59 -10.44
C ALA A 70 12.25 33.84 -10.88
N LEU A 71 13.55 33.69 -11.13
CA LEU A 71 14.44 34.77 -11.55
C LEU A 71 14.56 34.94 -13.07
N ALA A 72 13.94 34.07 -13.88
CA ALA A 72 14.16 34.02 -15.33
C ALA A 72 13.79 35.32 -16.08
N TYR A 73 12.81 36.08 -15.57
CA TYR A 73 12.33 37.32 -16.18
C TYR A 73 13.03 38.59 -15.65
N LYS A 74 14.01 38.45 -14.75
CA LYS A 74 14.73 39.58 -14.13
C LYS A 74 16.07 39.85 -14.82
N THR A 75 16.52 41.10 -14.77
CA THR A 75 17.84 41.51 -15.29
C THR A 75 18.98 40.86 -14.50
N GLU A 76 20.19 40.77 -15.08
CA GLU A 76 21.33 40.12 -14.40
C GLU A 76 21.65 40.73 -13.03
N ASP A 77 21.59 42.06 -12.90
CA ASP A 77 21.91 42.76 -11.66
C ASP A 77 20.84 42.52 -10.58
N GLU A 78 19.56 42.52 -10.97
CA GLU A 78 18.47 42.12 -10.08
C GLU A 78 18.61 40.65 -9.63
N GLN A 79 18.95 39.74 -10.55
CA GLN A 79 19.19 38.34 -10.20
C GLN A 79 20.34 38.20 -9.19
N ARG A 80 21.43 38.97 -9.36
CA ARG A 80 22.57 38.97 -8.43
C ARG A 80 22.18 39.54 -7.07
N ALA A 81 21.46 40.66 -7.04
CA ALA A 81 21.00 41.29 -5.81
C ALA A 81 20.06 40.37 -5.03
N ILE A 82 19.07 39.77 -5.70
CA ILE A 82 18.12 38.84 -5.06
C ILE A 82 18.84 37.60 -4.55
N ARG A 83 19.72 36.98 -5.35
CA ARG A 83 20.50 35.82 -4.87
C ARG A 83 21.28 36.19 -3.60
N ARG A 84 21.97 37.34 -3.58
CA ARG A 84 22.72 37.79 -2.40
C ARG A 84 21.83 37.97 -1.18
N ALA A 85 20.75 38.74 -1.32
CA ALA A 85 19.83 39.01 -0.22
C ALA A 85 19.16 37.73 0.31
N SER A 86 18.74 36.81 -0.56
CA SER A 86 18.14 35.54 -0.15
C SER A 86 19.13 34.62 0.59
N TRP A 87 20.40 34.60 0.16
CA TRP A 87 21.45 33.84 0.85
C TRP A 87 21.76 34.43 2.22
N GLU A 88 21.93 35.74 2.32
CA GLU A 88 22.16 36.45 3.58
C GLU A 88 21.00 36.25 4.58
N ALA A 89 19.76 36.25 4.09
CA ALA A 89 18.59 36.01 4.91
C ALA A 89 18.48 34.55 5.41
N LEU A 90 18.94 33.57 4.63
CA LEU A 90 19.01 32.17 5.09
C LEU A 90 20.14 31.98 6.11
N GLU A 91 21.32 32.54 5.86
CA GLU A 91 22.47 32.44 6.78
C GLU A 91 22.19 33.15 8.11
N SER A 92 21.31 34.15 8.12
CA SER A 92 20.85 34.87 9.31
C SER A 92 19.61 34.25 9.98
N ALA A 93 19.10 33.12 9.48
CA ALA A 93 17.98 32.42 10.11
C ALA A 93 18.38 31.84 11.48
N ALA A 94 17.41 31.46 12.31
CA ALA A 94 17.68 30.90 13.64
C ALA A 94 18.44 29.56 13.57
N HIS A 95 18.07 28.69 12.62
CA HIS A 95 18.61 27.35 12.44
C HIS A 95 19.01 27.13 10.97
N PRO A 96 20.08 27.77 10.48
CA PRO A 96 20.55 27.55 9.12
C PRO A 96 21.13 26.12 9.01
N PRO A 97 20.98 25.45 7.87
CA PRO A 97 21.55 24.11 7.67
C PRO A 97 23.07 24.13 7.90
N PRO A 98 23.61 23.37 8.87
CA PRO A 98 25.00 23.56 9.28
C PRO A 98 26.02 23.25 8.19
N ARG A 99 25.69 22.36 7.24
CA ARG A 99 26.52 22.10 6.04
C ARG A 99 26.88 23.34 5.22
N LEU A 100 26.13 24.44 5.32
CA LEU A 100 26.48 25.68 4.63
C LEU A 100 27.81 26.26 5.14
N GLY A 101 28.16 26.00 6.41
CA GLY A 101 29.45 26.36 7.02
C GLY A 101 30.66 25.66 6.40
N LEU A 102 30.48 24.53 5.71
CA LEU A 102 31.57 23.79 5.04
C LEU A 102 32.36 24.69 4.09
N GLY A 103 31.69 25.62 3.40
CA GLY A 103 32.35 26.50 2.45
C GLY A 103 33.49 27.30 3.07
N ARG A 104 33.27 27.85 4.28
CA ARG A 104 34.27 28.62 5.03
C ARG A 104 35.37 27.71 5.56
N LEU A 105 34.98 26.61 6.21
CA LEU A 105 35.91 25.65 6.82
C LEU A 105 36.91 25.08 5.81
N LEU A 106 36.45 24.67 4.62
CA LEU A 106 37.32 24.09 3.58
C LEU A 106 38.31 25.11 3.03
N VAL A 107 37.94 26.40 3.00
CA VAL A 107 38.84 27.48 2.59
C VAL A 107 39.88 27.73 3.69
N GLU A 108 39.49 27.76 4.95
CA GLU A 108 40.42 27.90 6.09
C GLU A 108 41.45 26.75 6.11
N ILE A 109 41.01 25.50 5.89
CA ILE A 109 41.91 24.33 5.78
C ILE A 109 42.90 24.51 4.61
N TYR A 110 42.42 24.98 3.45
CA TYR A 110 43.29 25.19 2.29
C TYR A 110 44.28 26.34 2.52
N GLU A 111 43.85 27.40 3.20
CA GLU A 111 44.68 28.57 3.48
C GLU A 111 45.76 28.29 4.51
N ALA A 112 45.51 27.39 5.48
CA ALA A 112 46.50 26.91 6.45
C ALA A 112 47.70 26.23 5.78
N GLY A 113 47.50 25.58 4.63
CA GLY A 113 48.58 25.08 3.78
C GLY A 113 49.36 23.88 4.33
N ASP A 114 48.82 23.16 5.32
CA ASP A 114 49.42 21.94 5.88
C ASP A 114 49.05 20.67 5.09
N GLU A 115 49.94 19.67 5.11
CA GLU A 115 49.80 18.44 4.32
C GLU A 115 48.57 17.58 4.73
N PRO A 116 48.25 17.39 6.04
CA PRO A 116 47.04 16.68 6.43
C PRO A 116 45.76 17.35 5.91
N GLY A 117 45.68 18.69 6.04
CA GLY A 117 44.57 19.46 5.50
C GLY A 117 44.45 19.33 3.98
N ARG A 118 45.57 19.39 3.26
CA ARG A 118 45.62 19.19 1.81
C ARG A 118 45.11 17.80 1.39
N ALA A 119 45.59 16.74 2.04
CA ALA A 119 45.16 15.38 1.76
C ALA A 119 43.65 15.20 2.00
N ALA A 120 43.14 15.75 3.11
CA ALA A 120 41.72 15.72 3.41
C ALA A 120 40.88 16.44 2.34
N LEU A 121 41.32 17.62 1.87
CA LEU A 121 40.64 18.36 0.81
C LEU A 121 40.62 17.61 -0.52
N GLU A 122 41.72 16.95 -0.90
CA GLU A 122 41.77 16.13 -2.12
C GLU A 122 40.75 14.99 -2.06
N GLU A 123 40.63 14.31 -0.93
CA GLU A 123 39.65 13.24 -0.74
C GLU A 123 38.21 13.78 -0.73
N ILE A 124 37.95 14.86 0.00
CA ILE A 124 36.63 15.52 0.08
C ILE A 124 36.17 15.93 -1.32
N PHE A 125 36.99 16.65 -2.08
CA PHE A 125 36.59 17.10 -3.42
C PHE A 125 36.48 15.95 -4.42
N THR A 126 37.14 14.82 -4.16
CA THR A 126 37.01 13.61 -4.97
C THR A 126 35.69 12.89 -4.73
N ARG A 127 35.23 12.78 -3.47
CA ARG A 127 34.15 11.84 -3.12
C ARG A 127 32.88 12.51 -2.62
N ALA A 128 32.97 13.64 -1.92
CA ALA A 128 31.80 14.25 -1.27
C ALA A 128 30.72 14.67 -2.29
N ARG A 129 29.45 14.56 -1.87
CA ARG A 129 28.30 15.00 -2.64
C ARG A 129 28.34 16.51 -2.88
N MET A 130 28.19 16.93 -4.14
CA MET A 130 28.33 18.32 -4.57
C MET A 130 27.08 19.16 -4.28
N GLY A 131 26.84 19.47 -3.01
CA GLY A 131 25.77 20.36 -2.54
C GLY A 131 26.22 21.80 -2.27
N TRP A 132 25.28 22.66 -1.89
CA TRP A 132 25.55 23.96 -1.29
C TRP A 132 26.35 23.82 0.01
N GLY A 133 27.16 24.82 0.37
CA GLY A 133 28.23 24.67 1.36
C GLY A 133 29.53 24.21 0.70
N LEU A 134 29.63 22.91 0.37
CA LEU A 134 30.79 22.34 -0.33
C LEU A 134 31.11 23.11 -1.64
N TRP A 135 30.08 23.42 -2.43
CA TRP A 135 30.24 24.19 -3.67
C TRP A 135 30.81 25.60 -3.48
N GLN A 136 30.50 26.25 -2.34
CA GLN A 136 31.07 27.56 -2.04
C GLN A 136 32.59 27.44 -1.82
N GLY A 137 33.00 26.44 -1.03
CA GLY A 137 34.40 26.09 -0.79
C GLY A 137 35.12 25.75 -2.10
N VAL A 138 34.57 24.84 -2.90
CA VAL A 138 35.09 24.44 -4.22
C VAL A 138 35.39 25.66 -5.10
N LYS A 139 34.46 26.61 -5.23
CA LYS A 139 34.68 27.81 -6.07
C LYS A 139 35.82 28.68 -5.57
N ARG A 140 35.97 28.83 -4.25
CA ARG A 140 37.01 29.69 -3.65
C ARG A 140 38.37 29.00 -3.70
N VAL A 141 38.45 27.74 -3.25
CA VAL A 141 39.67 26.93 -3.32
C VAL A 141 40.13 26.76 -4.77
N TYR A 142 39.22 26.63 -5.73
CA TYR A 142 39.57 26.60 -7.15
C TYR A 142 40.34 27.86 -7.60
N LYS A 143 39.86 29.06 -7.24
CA LYS A 143 40.56 30.31 -7.56
C LYS A 143 41.90 30.40 -6.84
N LEU A 144 41.96 30.01 -5.57
CA LEU A 144 43.20 30.00 -4.81
C LEU A 144 44.22 29.01 -5.39
N ALA A 145 43.77 27.85 -5.91
CA ALA A 145 44.61 26.89 -6.59
C ALA A 145 45.15 27.42 -7.93
N GLU A 146 44.34 28.21 -8.68
CA GLU A 146 44.81 28.95 -9.85
C GLU A 146 45.90 29.97 -9.45
N GLU A 147 45.67 30.76 -8.41
CA GLU A 147 46.57 31.82 -7.92
C GLU A 147 47.90 31.26 -7.37
N ARG A 148 47.84 30.13 -6.64
CA ARG A 148 49.01 29.48 -6.03
C ARG A 148 49.73 28.51 -6.98
N HIS A 149 49.22 28.33 -8.20
CA HIS A 149 49.71 27.31 -9.14
C HIS A 149 49.78 25.91 -8.51
N ASP A 150 48.74 25.55 -7.77
CA ASP A 150 48.65 24.24 -7.12
C ASP A 150 48.14 23.18 -8.11
N ALA A 151 49.07 22.45 -8.72
CA ALA A 151 48.75 21.48 -9.77
C ALA A 151 47.85 20.33 -9.31
N ALA A 152 48.06 19.79 -8.10
CA ALA A 152 47.29 18.63 -7.63
C ALA A 152 45.86 19.03 -7.25
N MET A 153 45.70 20.13 -6.50
CA MET A 153 44.38 20.64 -6.11
C MET A 153 43.61 21.13 -7.35
N PHE A 154 44.27 21.83 -8.27
CA PHE A 154 43.67 22.19 -9.55
C PHE A 154 43.22 20.93 -10.32
N GLY A 155 44.06 19.89 -10.35
CA GLY A 155 43.79 18.62 -11.00
C GLY A 155 42.48 17.99 -10.54
N VAL A 156 42.32 17.84 -9.21
CA VAL A 156 41.10 17.30 -8.57
C VAL A 156 39.89 18.13 -8.94
N LEU A 157 39.96 19.47 -8.79
CA LEU A 157 38.81 20.33 -9.01
C LEU A 157 38.42 20.43 -10.49
N ALA A 158 39.40 20.54 -11.40
CA ALA A 158 39.15 20.60 -12.84
C ALA A 158 38.56 19.28 -13.36
N TRP A 159 39.09 18.13 -12.93
CA TRP A 159 38.49 16.82 -13.22
C TRP A 159 37.06 16.75 -12.68
N ARG A 160 36.84 17.14 -11.41
CA ARG A 160 35.54 17.07 -10.76
C ARG A 160 34.49 17.88 -11.52
N LEU A 161 34.85 19.06 -12.00
CA LEU A 161 33.99 19.90 -12.83
C LEU A 161 33.70 19.26 -14.19
N ASP A 162 34.70 18.63 -14.80
CA ASP A 162 34.59 18.00 -16.12
C ASP A 162 33.77 16.70 -16.10
N ALA A 163 33.91 15.90 -15.04
CA ALA A 163 33.27 14.61 -14.88
C ALA A 163 31.87 14.66 -14.23
N MET A 164 31.45 15.82 -13.71
CA MET A 164 30.29 15.91 -12.81
C MET A 164 28.97 15.36 -13.37
N GLY A 165 28.77 15.48 -14.68
CA GLY A 165 27.57 14.95 -15.33
C GLY A 165 27.43 13.43 -15.26
N GLN A 166 28.52 12.72 -14.96
CA GLN A 166 28.60 11.26 -14.95
C GLN A 166 28.87 10.67 -13.55
N THR A 167 29.13 11.50 -12.53
CA THR A 167 29.40 11.03 -11.16
C THR A 167 28.10 10.98 -10.33
N PRO A 168 27.91 9.95 -9.47
CA PRO A 168 26.70 9.80 -8.64
C PRO A 168 26.55 10.89 -7.56
N THR A 169 27.59 11.67 -7.33
CA THR A 169 27.71 12.70 -6.30
C THR A 169 27.08 14.04 -6.67
N LYS A 170 26.38 14.13 -7.81
CA LYS A 170 25.70 15.35 -8.24
C LYS A 170 24.51 15.67 -7.34
N ALA A 171 24.54 16.79 -6.61
CA ALA A 171 23.33 17.31 -6.00
C ALA A 171 22.49 18.07 -7.03
N GLY A 172 21.16 18.01 -6.92
CA GLY A 172 20.22 18.78 -7.75
C GLY A 172 20.21 20.30 -7.48
N GLU A 173 21.22 20.82 -6.78
CA GLU A 173 21.30 22.20 -6.27
C GLU A 173 22.05 23.17 -7.17
N ILE A 174 22.91 22.65 -8.04
CA ILE A 174 23.77 23.47 -8.90
C ILE A 174 23.35 23.28 -10.35
N SER A 175 23.15 24.40 -11.06
CA SER A 175 22.67 24.37 -12.43
C SER A 175 23.71 23.80 -13.39
N GLY A 176 23.25 23.10 -14.44
CA GLY A 176 24.11 22.62 -15.52
C GLY A 176 24.87 23.74 -16.23
N ALA A 177 24.30 24.94 -16.32
CA ALA A 177 24.93 26.11 -16.92
C ALA A 177 26.15 26.57 -16.09
N THR A 178 26.04 26.54 -14.76
CA THR A 178 27.16 26.86 -13.85
C THR A 178 28.31 25.87 -14.02
N PHE A 179 28.03 24.57 -14.15
CA PHE A 179 29.06 23.57 -14.41
C PHE A 179 29.74 23.78 -15.75
N LEU A 180 28.97 24.01 -16.82
CA LEU A 180 29.52 24.28 -18.15
C LEU A 180 30.44 25.51 -18.15
N TYR A 181 30.06 26.58 -17.44
CA TYR A 181 30.92 27.75 -17.27
C TYR A 181 32.24 27.39 -16.60
N MET A 182 32.20 26.63 -15.50
CA MET A 182 33.40 26.25 -14.75
C MET A 182 34.30 25.28 -15.53
N GLN A 183 33.73 24.34 -16.29
CA GLN A 183 34.49 23.48 -17.22
C GLN A 183 35.26 24.30 -18.26
N ARG A 184 34.59 25.29 -18.88
CA ARG A 184 35.24 26.20 -19.83
C ARG A 184 36.32 27.04 -19.17
N ARG A 185 36.11 27.45 -17.90
CA ARG A 185 37.12 28.17 -17.12
C ARG A 185 38.35 27.29 -16.87
N ALA A 186 38.18 26.03 -16.50
CA ALA A 186 39.29 25.10 -16.29
C ALA A 186 40.16 24.92 -17.52
N TRP A 187 39.55 24.73 -18.69
CA TRP A 187 40.32 24.71 -19.92
C TRP A 187 41.00 26.06 -20.22
N ARG A 188 40.33 27.19 -19.95
CA ARG A 188 40.91 28.52 -20.17
C ARG A 188 42.18 28.72 -19.35
N TYR A 189 42.18 28.32 -18.07
CA TYR A 189 43.36 28.38 -17.21
C TYR A 189 44.49 27.51 -17.78
N LEU A 190 44.25 26.24 -18.10
CA LEU A 190 45.26 25.36 -18.70
C LEU A 190 45.83 25.93 -20.01
N ARG A 191 44.99 26.54 -20.85
CA ARG A 191 45.42 27.19 -22.09
C ARG A 191 46.28 28.42 -21.84
N GLN A 192 45.92 29.25 -20.85
CA GLN A 192 46.72 30.41 -20.45
C GLN A 192 48.07 29.96 -19.87
N LEU A 193 48.06 28.95 -19.00
CA LEU A 193 49.26 28.35 -18.43
C LEU A 193 50.19 27.82 -19.53
N GLY A 194 49.68 27.03 -20.48
CA GLY A 194 50.52 26.50 -21.57
C GLY A 194 51.04 27.57 -22.54
N SER A 195 50.37 28.71 -22.64
CA SER A 195 50.85 29.85 -23.44
C SER A 195 51.93 30.65 -22.72
N ALA A 196 51.79 30.83 -21.40
CA ALA A 196 52.72 31.62 -20.59
C ALA A 196 53.94 30.82 -20.11
N VAL A 197 53.73 29.58 -19.65
CA VAL A 197 54.73 28.68 -19.09
C VAL A 197 54.54 27.27 -19.66
N PRO A 198 55.02 27.00 -20.90
CA PRO A 198 54.83 25.71 -21.55
C PRO A 198 55.36 24.51 -20.75
N GLU A 199 56.43 24.70 -19.96
CA GLU A 199 57.03 23.64 -19.13
C GLU A 199 56.11 23.13 -18.01
N ALA A 200 55.30 24.03 -17.44
CA ALA A 200 54.37 23.69 -16.37
C ALA A 200 53.11 22.98 -16.90
N TYR A 201 52.77 23.17 -18.18
CA TYR A 201 51.53 22.67 -18.75
C TYR A 201 51.35 21.15 -18.61
N PRO A 202 52.31 20.29 -19.01
CA PRO A 202 52.18 18.85 -18.83
C PRO A 202 51.96 18.46 -17.37
N GLN A 203 52.64 19.12 -16.41
CA GLN A 203 52.50 18.82 -14.98
C GLN A 203 51.08 19.07 -14.46
N PHE A 204 50.40 20.11 -14.94
CA PHE A 204 48.99 20.35 -14.60
C PHE A 204 48.04 19.43 -15.36
N ALA A 205 48.29 19.22 -16.66
CA ALA A 205 47.44 18.39 -17.50
C ALA A 205 47.35 16.94 -16.98
N VAL A 206 48.47 16.36 -16.55
CA VAL A 206 48.49 14.98 -16.01
C VAL A 206 47.76 14.87 -14.67
N GLN A 207 47.77 15.92 -13.83
CA GLN A 207 47.01 15.93 -12.57
C GLN A 207 45.49 15.91 -12.80
N VAL A 208 45.02 16.46 -13.92
CA VAL A 208 43.62 16.32 -14.34
C VAL A 208 43.36 14.92 -14.89
N LEU A 209 44.20 14.47 -15.84
CA LEU A 209 44.00 13.21 -16.56
C LEU A 209 44.06 11.96 -15.64
N ARG A 210 44.90 11.97 -14.61
CA ARG A 210 45.04 10.81 -13.69
C ARG A 210 43.78 10.50 -12.89
N ARG A 211 42.83 11.44 -12.78
CA ARG A 211 41.67 11.32 -11.89
C ARG A 211 40.45 10.66 -12.57
N TYR A 212 40.46 10.47 -13.89
CA TYR A 212 39.32 9.86 -14.57
C TYR A 212 39.21 8.36 -14.22
N PRO A 213 38.03 7.88 -13.78
CA PRO A 213 37.85 6.47 -13.43
C PRO A 213 37.84 5.58 -14.68
N GLN A 214 38.06 4.28 -14.48
CA GLN A 214 38.13 3.27 -15.54
C GLN A 214 36.92 3.29 -16.49
N SER A 215 35.71 3.48 -15.96
CA SER A 215 34.45 3.46 -16.72
C SER A 215 34.05 4.81 -17.32
N PHE A 216 34.87 5.85 -17.18
CA PHE A 216 34.50 7.20 -17.62
C PHE A 216 34.39 7.32 -19.14
N ASN A 217 33.31 7.97 -19.61
CA ASN A 217 33.09 8.22 -21.02
C ASN A 217 33.51 9.65 -21.41
N PHE A 218 34.48 9.80 -22.32
CA PHE A 218 34.99 11.12 -22.72
C PHE A 218 34.16 11.87 -23.76
N TRP A 219 33.04 11.34 -24.26
CA TRP A 219 32.18 12.05 -25.24
C TRP A 219 31.59 13.36 -24.67
N SER A 220 31.51 13.49 -23.35
CA SER A 220 31.05 14.71 -22.68
C SER A 220 32.14 15.48 -21.95
N SER A 221 33.39 14.99 -21.97
CA SER A 221 34.52 15.65 -21.34
C SER A 221 35.03 16.82 -22.18
N TRP A 222 35.08 18.00 -21.58
CA TRP A 222 35.59 19.21 -22.20
C TRP A 222 37.10 19.35 -21.98
N VAL A 223 37.56 19.17 -20.74
CA VAL A 223 38.94 19.44 -20.34
C VAL A 223 39.90 18.40 -20.93
N ALA A 224 39.67 17.09 -20.70
CA ALA A 224 40.55 16.05 -21.25
C ALA A 224 40.59 16.05 -22.78
N SER A 225 39.44 16.26 -23.43
CA SER A 225 39.37 16.32 -24.89
C SER A 225 40.20 17.47 -25.47
N HIS A 226 40.26 18.61 -24.79
CA HIS A 226 41.17 19.67 -25.19
C HIS A 226 42.64 19.35 -24.92
N ILE A 227 42.97 18.65 -23.83
CA ILE A 227 44.36 18.28 -23.52
C ILE A 227 44.96 17.46 -24.67
N TRP A 228 44.30 16.39 -25.11
CA TRP A 228 44.83 15.49 -26.15
C TRP A 228 44.42 15.84 -27.59
N GLY A 229 43.46 16.74 -27.80
CA GLY A 229 42.89 17.00 -29.12
C GLY A 229 42.41 18.42 -29.38
N HIS A 230 43.01 19.43 -28.72
CA HIS A 230 42.62 20.84 -28.83
C HIS A 230 42.35 21.31 -30.27
N GLN A 231 43.20 20.94 -31.24
CA GLN A 231 43.07 21.41 -32.62
C GLN A 231 41.76 20.98 -33.28
N LEU A 232 41.19 19.85 -32.89
CA LEU A 232 39.93 19.33 -33.42
C LEU A 232 38.70 20.02 -32.83
N LEU A 233 38.86 20.68 -31.67
CA LEU A 233 37.79 21.33 -30.93
C LEU A 233 37.78 22.85 -31.09
N ARG A 234 38.68 23.41 -31.91
CA ARG A 234 38.70 24.85 -32.19
C ARG A 234 37.39 25.26 -32.87
N GLY A 235 36.71 26.25 -32.29
CA GLY A 235 35.42 26.73 -32.79
C GLY A 235 34.19 25.93 -32.32
N GLN A 236 34.38 24.81 -31.62
CA GLN A 236 33.26 24.08 -31.02
C GLN A 236 32.84 24.69 -29.68
N GLY A 237 31.52 24.71 -29.42
CA GLY A 237 30.95 25.28 -28.19
C GLY A 237 30.68 24.28 -27.07
N ARG A 238 30.61 22.98 -27.37
CA ARG A 238 30.27 21.88 -26.44
C ARG A 238 30.71 20.54 -27.03
N GLY A 239 30.93 19.54 -26.17
CA GLY A 239 31.21 18.15 -26.55
C GLY A 239 32.64 17.72 -26.23
N GLY A 240 32.90 16.42 -26.33
CA GLY A 240 34.22 15.80 -26.17
C GLY A 240 34.54 14.86 -27.32
N LEU A 241 35.81 14.44 -27.42
CA LEU A 241 36.30 13.61 -28.53
C LEU A 241 36.05 12.11 -28.32
N GLY A 242 35.66 11.68 -27.12
CA GLY A 242 35.44 10.27 -26.77
C GLY A 242 36.73 9.45 -26.62
N ARG A 243 37.73 9.67 -27.48
CA ARG A 243 39.05 9.01 -27.46
C ARG A 243 40.18 9.98 -27.83
N PRO A 244 41.42 9.71 -27.44
CA PRO A 244 42.57 10.49 -27.88
C PRO A 244 42.78 10.34 -29.41
N PRO A 245 43.06 11.43 -30.14
CA PRO A 245 43.42 11.36 -31.55
C PRO A 245 44.74 10.62 -31.78
N GLY A 246 44.83 9.89 -32.90
CA GLY A 246 46.08 9.24 -33.32
C GLY A 246 47.14 10.21 -33.85
N ASP A 247 46.77 11.42 -34.27
CA ASP A 247 47.73 12.45 -34.65
C ASP A 247 48.07 13.34 -33.44
N LEU A 248 49.23 13.10 -32.85
CA LEU A 248 49.75 13.85 -31.70
C LEU A 248 49.93 15.35 -31.99
N LYS A 249 50.01 15.79 -33.26
CA LYS A 249 50.06 17.23 -33.58
C LYS A 249 48.76 17.95 -33.20
N LYS A 250 47.67 17.21 -32.99
CA LYS A 250 46.36 17.76 -32.59
C LYS A 250 46.25 18.06 -31.09
N ARG A 251 47.17 17.54 -30.25
CA ARG A 251 47.19 17.79 -28.81
C ARG A 251 47.48 19.26 -28.49
N ALA A 252 47.11 19.69 -27.30
CA ALA A 252 47.44 21.03 -26.83
C ALA A 252 48.93 21.14 -26.50
N PHE A 253 49.58 22.20 -27.00
CA PHE A 253 50.99 22.53 -26.78
C PHE A 253 51.94 21.35 -27.06
N PRO A 254 52.03 20.86 -28.32
CA PRO A 254 52.72 19.61 -28.63
C PRO A 254 54.21 19.61 -28.25
N ASP A 255 54.88 20.76 -28.31
CA ASP A 255 56.30 20.90 -27.96
C ASP A 255 56.53 20.85 -26.44
N ALA A 256 55.54 21.23 -25.63
CA ALA A 256 55.64 21.14 -24.18
C ALA A 256 55.79 19.68 -23.70
N TRP A 257 55.03 18.76 -24.31
CA TRP A 257 55.07 17.33 -24.00
C TRP A 257 56.40 16.65 -24.33
N LYS A 258 57.17 17.21 -25.27
CA LYS A 258 58.47 16.65 -25.72
C LYS A 258 59.64 17.00 -24.80
N ARG A 259 59.43 17.88 -23.81
CA ARG A 259 60.51 18.38 -22.95
C ARG A 259 60.97 17.37 -21.91
N SER A 260 60.04 16.62 -21.31
CA SER A 260 60.36 15.59 -20.33
C SER A 260 59.35 14.43 -20.42
N PRO A 261 59.81 13.17 -20.31
CA PRO A 261 58.93 12.00 -20.22
C PRO A 261 58.26 11.84 -18.85
N ASP A 262 58.76 12.49 -17.80
CA ASP A 262 58.36 12.23 -16.40
C ASP A 262 56.85 12.44 -16.14
N PRO A 263 56.18 13.49 -16.66
CA PRO A 263 54.74 13.64 -16.49
C PRO A 263 53.95 12.46 -17.08
N LEU A 264 54.40 11.95 -18.23
CA LEU A 264 53.72 10.85 -18.94
C LEU A 264 53.95 9.52 -18.24
N LEU A 265 55.15 9.27 -17.71
CA LEU A 265 55.46 8.08 -16.92
C LEU A 265 54.62 8.06 -15.63
N ARG A 266 54.56 9.18 -14.91
CA ARG A 266 53.68 9.31 -13.72
C ARG A 266 52.22 9.13 -14.07
N LEU A 267 51.75 9.74 -15.16
CA LEU A 267 50.37 9.57 -15.62
C LEU A 267 50.05 8.10 -15.89
N LEU A 268 50.97 7.35 -16.49
CA LEU A 268 50.78 5.93 -16.78
C LEU A 268 50.74 5.06 -15.51
N GLU A 269 51.50 5.42 -14.48
CA GLU A 269 51.45 4.74 -13.17
C GLU A 269 50.18 5.11 -12.38
N ASP A 270 49.74 6.36 -12.46
CA ASP A 270 48.67 6.89 -11.61
C ASP A 270 47.26 6.76 -12.21
N ALA A 271 47.12 6.69 -13.53
CA ALA A 271 45.81 6.67 -14.19
C ALA A 271 45.20 5.26 -14.23
N ASP A 272 43.88 5.19 -14.05
CA ASP A 272 43.12 3.93 -14.09
C ASP A 272 42.20 3.84 -15.32
N ASN A 273 42.29 4.81 -16.23
CA ASN A 273 41.46 4.87 -17.43
C ASN A 273 42.25 4.48 -18.69
N ASN A 274 41.65 3.61 -19.53
CA ASN A 274 42.31 3.04 -20.70
C ASN A 274 42.68 4.08 -21.76
N GLU A 275 41.80 5.04 -22.07
CA GLU A 275 42.05 6.10 -23.05
C GLU A 275 43.15 7.06 -22.59
N VAL A 276 43.20 7.37 -21.29
CA VAL A 276 44.25 8.20 -20.69
C VAL A 276 45.60 7.50 -20.79
N CYS A 277 45.67 6.21 -20.41
CA CYS A 277 46.89 5.42 -20.54
C CYS A 277 47.31 5.27 -22.00
N GLN A 278 46.37 5.06 -22.92
CA GLN A 278 46.64 5.02 -24.37
C GLN A 278 47.28 6.32 -24.87
N PHE A 279 46.76 7.48 -24.43
CA PHE A 279 47.37 8.77 -24.77
C PHE A 279 48.80 8.89 -24.24
N ALA A 280 49.04 8.49 -22.99
CA ALA A 280 50.36 8.54 -22.38
C ALA A 280 51.36 7.61 -23.11
N ILE A 281 50.95 6.37 -23.39
CA ILE A 281 51.72 5.37 -24.14
C ILE A 281 52.07 5.90 -25.53
N HIS A 282 51.09 6.45 -26.26
CA HIS A 282 51.33 6.96 -27.60
C HIS A 282 52.32 8.13 -27.61
N CYS A 283 52.24 9.03 -26.62
CA CYS A 283 53.23 10.10 -26.44
C CYS A 283 54.63 9.54 -26.12
N LEU A 284 54.74 8.58 -25.21
CA LEU A 284 56.02 7.96 -24.83
C LEU A 284 56.68 7.23 -26.00
N GLN A 285 55.92 6.45 -26.77
CA GLN A 285 56.43 5.72 -27.93
C GLN A 285 56.92 6.65 -29.04
N THR A 286 56.19 7.76 -29.28
CA THR A 286 56.51 8.68 -30.37
C THR A 286 57.63 9.66 -30.01
N ASP A 287 57.54 10.26 -28.82
CA ASP A 287 58.42 11.38 -28.43
C ASP A 287 59.64 10.91 -27.61
N PHE A 288 59.58 9.75 -26.93
CA PHE A 288 60.65 9.25 -26.03
C PHE A 288 61.03 7.77 -26.22
N PRO A 289 61.26 7.27 -27.46
CA PRO A 289 61.53 5.86 -27.71
C PRO A 289 62.80 5.33 -27.02
N ALA A 290 63.81 6.19 -26.79
CA ALA A 290 65.05 5.80 -26.11
C ALA A 290 64.80 5.38 -24.65
N ARG A 291 63.91 6.07 -23.93
CA ARG A 291 63.59 5.74 -22.53
C ARG A 291 62.89 4.40 -22.39
N LEU A 292 62.14 3.98 -23.42
CA LEU A 292 61.45 2.69 -23.44
C LEU A 292 62.39 1.49 -23.71
N ARG A 293 63.67 1.73 -24.01
CA ARG A 293 64.68 0.66 -24.15
C ARG A 293 65.35 0.29 -22.84
N GLU A 294 65.22 1.11 -21.79
CA GLU A 294 65.90 0.93 -20.50
C GLU A 294 64.87 0.72 -19.38
N VAL A 295 63.92 -0.20 -19.59
CA VAL A 295 62.81 -0.39 -18.67
C VAL A 295 63.17 -1.39 -17.57
N GLU A 296 62.86 -1.04 -16.32
CA GLU A 296 63.05 -1.92 -15.17
C GLU A 296 61.97 -3.01 -15.10
N PRO A 297 62.32 -4.28 -14.82
CA PRO A 297 61.34 -5.36 -14.65
C PRO A 297 60.30 -5.05 -13.57
N ALA A 298 60.71 -4.47 -12.44
CA ALA A 298 59.80 -4.13 -11.34
C ALA A 298 58.74 -3.10 -11.76
N TRP A 299 59.08 -2.18 -12.67
CA TRP A 299 58.14 -1.21 -13.21
C TRP A 299 57.10 -1.89 -14.12
N LEU A 300 57.53 -2.79 -15.01
CA LEU A 300 56.62 -3.59 -15.85
C LEU A 300 55.66 -4.44 -15.00
N ALA A 301 56.16 -5.04 -13.92
CA ALA A 301 55.34 -5.80 -12.99
C ALA A 301 54.25 -4.95 -12.34
N ARG A 302 54.57 -3.71 -11.91
CA ARG A 302 53.57 -2.79 -11.35
C ARG A 302 52.57 -2.33 -12.42
N LEU A 303 53.06 -1.96 -13.59
CA LEU A 303 52.24 -1.43 -14.67
C LEU A 303 51.24 -2.47 -15.20
N GLY A 304 51.70 -3.70 -15.43
CA GLY A 304 50.85 -4.76 -15.97
C GLY A 304 49.86 -5.39 -14.97
N ARG A 305 49.86 -4.95 -13.69
CA ARG A 305 48.76 -5.24 -12.76
C ARG A 305 47.50 -4.43 -13.06
N LYS A 306 47.62 -3.32 -13.79
CA LYS A 306 46.48 -2.51 -14.20
C LYS A 306 45.66 -3.28 -15.23
N PRO A 307 44.36 -3.56 -15.00
CA PRO A 307 43.53 -4.35 -15.90
C PRO A 307 43.07 -3.53 -17.11
N LEU A 308 44.01 -2.98 -17.89
CA LEU A 308 43.75 -2.08 -19.01
C LEU A 308 44.34 -2.67 -20.29
N ALA A 309 43.49 -2.81 -21.32
CA ALA A 309 43.89 -3.42 -22.60
C ALA A 309 45.10 -2.72 -23.23
N SER A 310 45.10 -1.38 -23.28
CA SER A 310 46.20 -0.59 -23.87
C SER A 310 47.53 -0.78 -23.13
N VAL A 311 47.47 -0.91 -21.80
CA VAL A 311 48.65 -1.15 -20.96
C VAL A 311 49.18 -2.56 -21.18
N HIS A 312 48.29 -3.56 -21.24
CA HIS A 312 48.68 -4.94 -21.53
C HIS A 312 49.28 -5.09 -22.93
N ASP A 313 48.74 -4.42 -23.94
CA ASP A 313 49.32 -4.38 -25.30
C ASP A 313 50.73 -3.79 -25.26
N PHE A 314 50.90 -2.67 -24.57
CA PHE A 314 52.17 -1.98 -24.44
C PHE A 314 53.22 -2.82 -23.71
N VAL A 315 52.87 -3.39 -22.56
CA VAL A 315 53.75 -4.28 -21.79
C VAL A 315 54.11 -5.51 -22.63
N THR A 316 53.15 -6.11 -23.34
CA THR A 316 53.41 -7.27 -24.20
C THR A 316 54.36 -6.92 -25.36
N ALA A 317 54.22 -5.73 -25.96
CA ALA A 317 55.15 -5.25 -26.98
C ALA A 317 56.57 -5.11 -26.41
N LEU A 318 56.73 -4.48 -25.25
CA LEU A 318 58.04 -4.34 -24.59
C LEU A 318 58.68 -5.69 -24.24
N LEU A 319 57.89 -6.66 -23.77
CA LEU A 319 58.38 -8.02 -23.46
C LEU A 319 58.82 -8.79 -24.72
N ARG A 320 58.20 -8.52 -25.88
CA ARG A 320 58.54 -9.17 -27.16
C ARG A 320 59.74 -8.53 -27.85
N ASP A 321 59.82 -7.20 -27.81
CA ASP A 321 60.80 -6.44 -28.58
C ASP A 321 62.20 -6.44 -27.94
N ASP A 322 62.29 -6.65 -26.63
CA ASP A 322 63.56 -6.66 -25.90
C ASP A 322 64.05 -8.09 -25.58
N PRO A 323 65.23 -8.50 -26.09
CA PRO A 323 65.82 -9.81 -25.82
C PRO A 323 66.06 -10.13 -24.34
N ARG A 324 66.14 -9.12 -23.47
CA ARG A 324 66.30 -9.30 -22.01
C ARG A 324 65.09 -9.99 -21.39
N PHE A 325 63.90 -9.81 -21.97
CA PHE A 325 62.62 -10.37 -21.49
C PHE A 325 62.22 -11.68 -22.17
N HIS A 326 63.19 -12.45 -22.67
CA HIS A 326 62.93 -13.77 -23.23
C HIS A 326 62.11 -14.64 -22.25
N PRO A 327 61.09 -15.40 -22.71
CA PRO A 327 60.16 -16.15 -21.86
C PRO A 327 60.81 -16.98 -20.73
N SER A 328 61.92 -17.67 -21.02
CA SER A 328 62.65 -18.47 -20.01
C SER A 328 63.29 -17.67 -18.88
N LYS A 329 63.52 -16.36 -19.05
CA LYS A 329 64.13 -15.48 -18.05
C LYS A 329 63.11 -14.74 -17.19
N LEU A 330 61.84 -14.70 -17.62
CA LEU A 330 60.79 -13.90 -16.94
C LEU A 330 60.57 -14.31 -15.49
N GLN A 331 60.72 -15.60 -15.16
CA GLN A 331 60.58 -16.08 -13.78
C GLN A 331 61.67 -15.50 -12.87
N GLY A 332 62.94 -15.50 -13.31
CA GLY A 332 64.06 -14.91 -12.57
C GLY A 332 64.02 -13.39 -12.47
N LEU A 333 63.24 -12.72 -13.34
CA LEU A 333 63.01 -11.27 -13.32
C LEU A 333 61.79 -10.86 -12.48
N GLY A 334 61.08 -11.79 -11.85
CA GLY A 334 59.87 -11.51 -11.07
C GLY A 334 58.64 -11.16 -11.91
N LEU A 335 58.63 -11.55 -13.20
CA LEU A 335 57.56 -11.25 -14.17
C LEU A 335 56.63 -12.46 -14.45
N HIS A 336 56.81 -13.57 -13.73
CA HIS A 336 55.99 -14.77 -13.90
C HIS A 336 54.50 -14.48 -13.64
N ASP A 337 54.17 -13.91 -12.48
CA ASP A 337 52.78 -13.62 -12.09
C ASP A 337 52.11 -12.66 -13.07
N LEU A 338 52.86 -11.68 -13.57
CA LEU A 338 52.40 -10.77 -14.63
C LEU A 338 52.06 -11.55 -15.91
N ALA A 339 52.97 -12.39 -16.39
CA ALA A 339 52.75 -13.14 -17.63
C ALA A 339 51.53 -14.07 -17.53
N ILE A 340 51.26 -14.64 -16.36
CA ILE A 340 50.07 -15.45 -16.09
C ILE A 340 48.81 -14.57 -15.97
N SER A 341 48.88 -13.41 -15.32
CA SER A 341 47.71 -12.51 -15.18
C SER A 341 47.19 -12.01 -16.52
N LEU A 342 48.06 -11.90 -17.54
CA LEU A 342 47.68 -11.55 -18.90
C LEU A 342 46.72 -12.55 -19.58
N LEU A 343 46.54 -13.77 -19.04
CA LEU A 343 45.49 -14.70 -19.50
C LEU A 343 44.07 -14.12 -19.33
N ARG A 344 43.88 -13.23 -18.35
CA ARG A 344 42.59 -12.52 -18.08
C ARG A 344 42.49 -11.18 -18.80
N SER A 345 43.46 -10.81 -19.63
CA SER A 345 43.50 -9.51 -20.30
C SER A 345 42.39 -9.35 -21.34
N GLU A 346 41.83 -8.15 -21.48
CA GLU A 346 40.95 -7.78 -22.61
C GLU A 346 41.70 -7.71 -23.96
N SER A 347 43.03 -7.55 -23.93
CA SER A 347 43.86 -7.56 -25.14
C SER A 347 44.07 -8.97 -25.70
N ALA A 348 43.76 -9.15 -26.99
CA ALA A 348 43.98 -10.40 -27.71
C ALA A 348 45.47 -10.75 -27.83
N ASP A 349 46.35 -9.76 -28.02
CA ASP A 349 47.78 -10.01 -28.19
C ASP A 349 48.47 -10.38 -26.88
N ALA A 350 48.03 -9.76 -25.78
CA ALA A 350 48.46 -10.11 -24.42
C ALA A 350 48.04 -11.54 -24.06
N ARG A 351 46.78 -11.93 -24.33
CA ARG A 351 46.32 -13.31 -24.07
C ARG A 351 47.08 -14.35 -24.90
N LYS A 352 47.34 -14.08 -26.18
CA LYS A 352 48.16 -14.97 -27.03
C LYS A 352 49.56 -15.16 -26.47
N PHE A 353 50.22 -14.07 -26.06
CA PHE A 353 51.52 -14.14 -25.40
C PHE A 353 51.46 -14.98 -24.13
N ALA A 354 50.46 -14.74 -23.28
CA ALA A 354 50.26 -15.44 -22.02
C ALA A 354 50.02 -16.94 -22.21
N VAL A 355 49.23 -17.35 -23.22
CA VAL A 355 49.00 -18.76 -23.55
C VAL A 355 50.30 -19.43 -23.99
N THR A 356 51.09 -18.79 -24.86
CA THR A 356 52.39 -19.32 -25.28
C THR A 356 53.35 -19.46 -24.10
N TYR A 357 53.38 -18.46 -23.21
CA TYR A 357 54.18 -18.49 -22.00
C TYR A 357 53.75 -19.61 -21.05
N ALA A 358 52.46 -19.69 -20.74
CA ALA A 358 51.90 -20.68 -19.82
C ALA A 358 52.10 -22.12 -20.32
N ARG A 359 52.02 -22.36 -21.64
CA ARG A 359 52.33 -23.66 -22.23
C ARG A 359 53.78 -24.10 -21.98
N ALA A 360 54.73 -23.17 -22.04
CA ALA A 360 56.15 -23.47 -21.97
C ALA A 360 56.73 -23.43 -20.54
N GLN A 361 56.24 -22.53 -19.68
CA GLN A 361 56.90 -22.16 -18.42
C GLN A 361 56.00 -22.26 -17.18
N ALA A 362 54.71 -22.60 -17.31
CA ALA A 362 53.79 -22.75 -16.17
C ALA A 362 52.98 -24.06 -16.25
N PRO A 363 53.64 -25.22 -16.05
CA PRO A 363 52.98 -26.52 -16.12
C PRO A 363 52.02 -26.80 -14.95
N ASP A 364 52.19 -26.12 -13.82
CA ASP A 364 51.57 -26.35 -12.51
C ASP A 364 50.53 -25.29 -12.13
N LEU A 365 49.74 -24.81 -13.11
CA LEU A 365 48.67 -23.86 -12.85
C LEU A 365 47.58 -24.46 -11.93
N PRO A 366 47.07 -23.71 -10.93
CA PRO A 366 45.98 -24.17 -10.07
C PRO A 366 44.73 -24.55 -10.85
N VAL A 367 44.05 -25.63 -10.42
CA VAL A 367 42.84 -26.14 -11.06
C VAL A 367 41.73 -25.09 -11.02
N GLU A 368 41.61 -24.34 -9.93
CA GLU A 368 40.62 -23.28 -9.74
C GLU A 368 40.78 -22.18 -10.80
N LEU A 369 42.03 -21.76 -11.06
CA LEU A 369 42.35 -20.78 -12.10
C LEU A 369 42.01 -21.34 -13.49
N LEU A 370 42.35 -22.59 -13.77
CA LEU A 370 42.01 -23.23 -15.05
C LEU A 370 40.49 -23.33 -15.25
N VAL A 371 39.72 -23.64 -14.22
CA VAL A 371 38.26 -23.69 -14.28
C VAL A 371 37.69 -22.31 -14.61
N GLU A 372 38.16 -21.27 -13.91
CA GLU A 372 37.76 -19.89 -14.17
C GLU A 372 38.07 -19.47 -15.61
N LEU A 373 39.30 -19.72 -16.08
CA LEU A 373 39.74 -19.42 -17.45
C LEU A 373 38.94 -20.20 -18.52
N ALA A 374 38.55 -21.44 -18.24
CA ALA A 374 37.74 -22.25 -19.15
C ALA A 374 36.29 -21.76 -19.26
N THR A 375 35.74 -21.13 -18.21
CA THR A 375 34.36 -20.65 -18.20
C THR A 375 34.21 -19.18 -18.60
N GLU A 376 35.12 -18.32 -18.15
CA GLU A 376 35.01 -16.86 -18.26
C GLU A 376 36.01 -16.26 -19.26
N GLY A 377 37.03 -17.04 -19.69
CA GLY A 377 38.06 -16.57 -20.60
C GLY A 377 37.59 -16.38 -22.04
N GLU A 378 38.45 -15.76 -22.84
CA GLU A 378 38.25 -15.63 -24.29
C GLU A 378 38.56 -16.93 -25.04
N SER A 379 38.18 -16.99 -26.32
CA SER A 379 38.14 -18.24 -27.10
C SER A 379 39.43 -19.09 -27.05
N GLU A 380 40.59 -18.44 -27.17
CA GLU A 380 41.92 -19.04 -27.17
C GLU A 380 42.36 -19.50 -25.77
N VAL A 381 41.96 -18.76 -24.73
CA VAL A 381 42.27 -19.08 -23.34
C VAL A 381 41.39 -20.22 -22.83
N ARG A 382 40.11 -20.25 -23.24
CA ARG A 382 39.18 -21.35 -22.95
C ARG A 382 39.68 -22.68 -23.50
N LYS A 383 40.18 -22.68 -24.75
CA LYS A 383 40.78 -23.89 -25.36
C LYS A 383 42.01 -24.36 -24.60
N PHE A 384 42.92 -23.44 -24.28
CA PHE A 384 44.10 -23.77 -23.47
C PHE A 384 43.73 -24.36 -22.11
N ALA A 385 42.78 -23.76 -21.41
CA ALA A 385 42.33 -24.24 -20.11
C ALA A 385 41.61 -25.60 -20.21
N ALA A 386 40.77 -25.80 -21.23
CA ALA A 386 40.10 -27.07 -21.49
C ALA A 386 41.10 -28.22 -21.75
N GLU A 387 42.12 -27.98 -22.59
CA GLU A 387 43.21 -28.93 -22.87
C GLU A 387 43.93 -29.37 -21.58
N ARG A 388 44.10 -28.45 -20.61
CA ARG A 388 44.75 -28.74 -19.32
C ARG A 388 43.86 -29.50 -18.34
N LEU A 389 42.55 -29.25 -18.37
CA LEU A 389 41.57 -29.86 -17.45
C LEU A 389 41.11 -31.26 -17.90
N GLU A 390 41.11 -31.54 -19.21
CA GLU A 390 40.67 -32.81 -19.79
C GLU A 390 41.34 -34.07 -19.18
N PRO A 391 42.67 -34.13 -18.99
CA PRO A 391 43.33 -35.31 -18.42
C PRO A 391 43.07 -35.53 -16.92
N LEU A 392 42.53 -34.54 -16.19
CA LEU A 392 42.30 -34.65 -14.75
C LEU A 392 41.09 -35.54 -14.44
N ALA A 393 41.20 -36.36 -13.38
CA ALA A 393 40.10 -37.23 -12.97
C ALA A 393 38.92 -36.43 -12.39
N ALA A 394 37.69 -36.93 -12.56
CA ALA A 394 36.47 -36.26 -12.08
C ALA A 394 36.49 -35.98 -10.56
N LYS A 395 37.05 -36.89 -9.76
CA LYS A 395 37.21 -36.71 -8.31
C LYS A 395 38.24 -35.63 -7.94
N ALA A 396 39.26 -35.42 -8.77
CA ALA A 396 40.27 -34.39 -8.55
C ALA A 396 39.73 -32.98 -8.88
N LEU A 397 38.81 -32.88 -9.83
CA LEU A 397 38.10 -31.64 -10.15
C LEU A 397 37.02 -31.30 -9.11
N GLY A 398 36.30 -32.32 -8.63
CA GLY A 398 35.17 -32.14 -7.71
C GLY A 398 33.89 -31.67 -8.40
N LEU A 399 32.77 -31.82 -7.69
CA LEU A 399 31.44 -31.46 -8.19
C LEU A 399 31.31 -29.95 -8.53
N PRO A 400 31.74 -29.00 -7.67
CA PRO A 400 31.57 -27.57 -7.95
C PRO A 400 32.28 -27.13 -9.24
N ALA A 401 33.50 -27.64 -9.48
CA ALA A 401 34.25 -27.33 -10.70
C ALA A 401 33.57 -27.90 -11.95
N LEU A 402 33.16 -29.17 -11.91
CA LEU A 402 32.51 -29.82 -13.06
C LEU A 402 31.18 -29.16 -13.43
N VAL A 403 30.39 -28.75 -12.43
CA VAL A 403 29.14 -28.03 -12.65
C VAL A 403 29.38 -26.68 -13.34
N ARG A 404 30.43 -25.94 -12.96
CA ARG A 404 30.84 -24.71 -13.66
C ARG A 404 31.30 -25.00 -15.08
N LEU A 405 32.15 -26.02 -15.27
CA LEU A 405 32.69 -26.42 -16.58
C LEU A 405 31.61 -26.89 -17.55
N LEU A 406 30.50 -27.46 -17.07
CA LEU A 406 29.35 -27.80 -17.91
C LEU A 406 28.72 -26.57 -18.59
N GLY A 407 28.90 -25.38 -18.00
CA GLY A 407 28.48 -24.10 -18.56
C GLY A 407 29.32 -23.63 -19.75
N GLY A 408 30.57 -24.11 -19.88
CA GLY A 408 31.51 -23.67 -20.91
C GLY A 408 31.32 -24.39 -22.24
N SER A 409 31.40 -23.66 -23.36
CA SER A 409 31.20 -24.24 -24.71
C SER A 409 32.22 -25.33 -25.05
N GLU A 410 33.49 -25.11 -24.73
CA GLU A 410 34.59 -26.04 -25.02
C GLU A 410 34.63 -27.23 -24.03
N THR A 411 34.16 -27.02 -22.80
CA THR A 411 34.27 -27.99 -21.69
C THR A 411 33.00 -28.79 -21.43
N ALA A 412 31.85 -28.40 -21.99
CA ALA A 412 30.55 -29.00 -21.69
C ALA A 412 30.51 -30.51 -21.93
N LYS A 413 31.03 -31.00 -23.08
CA LYS A 413 30.99 -32.44 -23.42
C LYS A 413 31.79 -33.29 -22.43
N MET A 414 32.99 -32.82 -22.10
CA MET A 414 33.88 -33.47 -21.15
C MET A 414 33.28 -33.44 -19.74
N ALA A 415 32.76 -32.30 -19.31
CA ALA A 415 32.12 -32.14 -18.00
C ALA A 415 30.88 -33.02 -17.87
N GLU A 416 30.01 -33.09 -18.88
CA GLU A 416 28.81 -33.94 -18.88
C GLU A 416 29.19 -35.42 -18.73
N ALA A 417 30.20 -35.88 -19.48
CA ALA A 417 30.68 -37.27 -19.40
C ALA A 417 31.23 -37.60 -18.00
N LYS A 418 32.06 -36.72 -17.44
CA LYS A 418 32.66 -36.90 -16.10
C LYS A 418 31.61 -36.82 -14.98
N LEU A 419 30.60 -35.95 -15.11
CA LEU A 419 29.48 -35.83 -14.18
C LEU A 419 28.63 -37.11 -14.17
N LYS A 420 28.20 -37.60 -15.34
CA LYS A 420 27.40 -38.83 -15.47
C LYS A 420 28.12 -40.08 -14.95
N ALA A 421 29.44 -40.14 -15.13
CA ALA A 421 30.23 -41.29 -14.70
C ALA A 421 30.45 -41.36 -13.18
N THR A 422 30.41 -40.20 -12.48
CA THR A 422 30.90 -40.10 -11.10
C THR A 422 29.84 -39.68 -10.09
N PHE A 423 28.87 -38.84 -10.48
CA PHE A 423 27.93 -38.20 -9.55
C PHE A 423 26.48 -38.60 -9.84
N GLY A 424 25.77 -39.03 -8.80
CA GLY A 424 24.33 -39.30 -8.82
C GLY A 424 23.50 -38.14 -8.27
N PRO A 425 22.15 -38.20 -8.34
CA PRO A 425 21.27 -37.14 -7.85
C PRO A 425 21.45 -36.82 -6.35
N ASP A 426 21.72 -37.83 -5.51
CA ASP A 426 21.85 -37.63 -4.05
C ASP A 426 23.15 -36.92 -3.64
N GLN A 427 24.10 -36.77 -4.58
CA GLN A 427 25.36 -36.07 -4.34
C GLN A 427 25.32 -34.61 -4.78
N ILE A 428 24.21 -34.16 -5.39
CA ILE A 428 24.03 -32.76 -5.77
C ILE A 428 23.63 -31.96 -4.53
N ASP A 429 24.54 -31.12 -4.05
CA ASP A 429 24.24 -30.16 -2.98
C ASP A 429 23.42 -28.95 -3.51
N ALA A 430 22.93 -28.13 -2.58
CA ALA A 430 22.10 -26.98 -2.93
C ALA A 430 22.83 -25.95 -3.79
N GLU A 431 24.12 -25.68 -3.52
CA GLU A 431 24.91 -24.72 -4.30
C GLU A 431 25.13 -25.22 -5.74
N SER A 432 25.46 -26.50 -5.92
CA SER A 432 25.61 -27.11 -7.24
C SER A 432 24.29 -27.11 -8.01
N PHE A 433 23.15 -27.34 -7.33
CA PHE A 433 21.83 -27.21 -7.94
C PHE A 433 21.57 -25.78 -8.40
N ILE A 434 21.88 -24.78 -7.58
CA ILE A 434 21.72 -23.36 -7.93
C ILE A 434 22.50 -23.05 -9.20
N VAL A 435 23.80 -23.40 -9.24
CA VAL A 435 24.65 -23.14 -10.42
C VAL A 435 24.12 -23.85 -11.67
N LEU A 436 23.67 -25.11 -11.54
CA LEU A 436 23.09 -25.86 -12.66
C LEU A 436 21.79 -25.23 -13.18
N TRP A 437 20.94 -24.74 -12.27
CA TRP A 437 19.62 -24.22 -12.62
C TRP A 437 19.66 -22.76 -13.10
N THR A 438 20.48 -21.90 -12.50
CA THR A 438 20.65 -20.50 -12.93
C THR A 438 21.54 -20.38 -14.16
N GLY A 439 22.32 -21.42 -14.46
CA GLY A 439 23.20 -21.50 -15.61
C GLY A 439 22.51 -21.61 -16.97
N ASN A 440 23.28 -22.04 -17.98
CA ASN A 440 22.84 -22.13 -19.36
C ASN A 440 21.85 -23.30 -19.59
N ARG A 441 21.31 -23.39 -20.81
CA ARG A 441 20.32 -24.44 -21.17
C ARG A 441 20.88 -25.85 -21.06
N THR A 442 22.18 -26.05 -21.25
CA THR A 442 22.84 -27.35 -21.12
C THR A 442 22.86 -27.80 -19.66
N GLN A 443 23.23 -26.91 -18.75
CA GLN A 443 23.24 -27.15 -17.31
C GLN A 443 21.83 -27.45 -16.77
N GLN A 444 20.82 -26.65 -17.16
CA GLN A 444 19.42 -26.88 -16.78
C GLN A 444 18.91 -28.23 -17.31
N ARG A 445 19.19 -28.56 -18.58
CA ARG A 445 18.80 -29.85 -19.16
C ARG A 445 19.48 -31.03 -18.47
N PHE A 446 20.75 -30.87 -18.09
CA PHE A 446 21.49 -31.91 -17.39
C PHE A 446 20.87 -32.22 -16.03
N VAL A 447 20.62 -31.21 -15.19
CA VAL A 447 20.08 -31.45 -13.85
C VAL A 447 18.66 -32.03 -13.92
N THR A 448 17.79 -31.53 -14.81
CA THR A 448 16.46 -32.11 -14.98
C THR A 448 16.53 -33.57 -15.42
N LYS A 449 17.36 -33.89 -16.43
CA LYS A 449 17.53 -35.27 -16.91
C LYS A 449 18.15 -36.19 -15.86
N LEU A 450 19.12 -35.70 -15.08
CA LEU A 450 19.75 -36.48 -14.01
C LEU A 450 18.70 -37.00 -13.00
N TYR A 451 17.76 -36.14 -12.62
CA TYR A 451 16.67 -36.50 -11.71
C TYR A 451 15.58 -37.35 -12.40
N GLU A 452 15.24 -37.06 -13.67
CA GLU A 452 14.30 -37.85 -14.48
C GLU A 452 14.79 -39.29 -14.71
N ASP A 453 16.04 -39.46 -15.15
CA ASP A 453 16.67 -40.76 -15.42
C ASP A 453 16.77 -41.60 -14.13
N ALA A 454 17.03 -40.95 -13.00
CA ALA A 454 17.04 -41.59 -11.69
C ALA A 454 15.64 -41.82 -11.10
N LYS A 455 14.56 -41.35 -11.75
CA LYS A 455 13.18 -41.39 -11.27
C LYS A 455 13.01 -40.79 -9.88
N LYS A 456 13.76 -39.74 -9.55
CA LYS A 456 13.72 -39.02 -8.27
C LYS A 456 13.14 -37.62 -8.47
N THR A 457 12.33 -37.15 -7.53
CA THR A 457 11.92 -35.74 -7.48
C THR A 457 13.04 -34.89 -6.92
N ILE A 458 13.19 -33.66 -7.44
CA ILE A 458 14.16 -32.71 -6.90
C ILE A 458 13.69 -32.28 -5.50
N PRO A 459 14.53 -32.42 -4.46
CA PRO A 459 14.18 -32.00 -3.10
C PRO A 459 13.65 -30.56 -3.00
N ALA A 460 12.59 -30.35 -2.22
CA ALA A 460 12.03 -29.02 -1.95
C ALA A 460 13.10 -28.05 -1.41
N GLY A 461 14.02 -28.53 -0.57
CA GLY A 461 15.11 -27.73 0.00
C GLY A 461 16.01 -27.06 -1.05
N HIS A 462 16.25 -27.69 -2.21
CA HIS A 462 17.03 -27.08 -3.29
C HIS A 462 16.29 -25.92 -3.96
N TRP A 463 14.97 -26.06 -4.13
CA TRP A 463 14.13 -24.99 -4.65
C TRP A 463 14.02 -23.80 -3.69
N LEU A 464 14.01 -24.07 -2.37
CA LEU A 464 14.00 -23.04 -1.34
C LEU A 464 15.34 -22.27 -1.31
N ALA A 465 16.46 -22.99 -1.31
CA ALA A 465 17.79 -22.36 -1.39
C ALA A 465 17.93 -21.50 -2.66
N LEU A 466 17.40 -21.96 -3.80
CA LEU A 466 17.38 -21.20 -5.04
C LEU A 466 16.54 -19.91 -4.97
N LEU A 467 15.46 -19.87 -4.17
CA LEU A 467 14.66 -18.64 -4.00
C LEU A 467 15.36 -17.58 -3.15
N GLU A 468 16.27 -17.99 -2.28
CA GLU A 468 17.06 -17.12 -1.41
C GLU A 468 18.32 -16.57 -2.11
N ASP A 469 18.75 -17.19 -3.20
CA ASP A 469 19.94 -16.82 -3.95
C ASP A 469 19.71 -15.63 -4.92
N GLU A 470 20.65 -14.69 -4.94
CA GLU A 470 20.59 -13.48 -5.77
C GLU A 470 20.75 -13.75 -7.29
N ARG A 471 21.37 -14.87 -7.66
CA ARG A 471 21.59 -15.27 -9.07
C ARG A 471 20.29 -15.66 -9.76
N LEU A 472 19.22 -15.94 -9.02
CA LEU A 472 17.91 -16.25 -9.60
C LEU A 472 17.21 -14.98 -10.11
N HIS A 473 17.07 -14.87 -11.44
CA HIS A 473 16.34 -13.76 -12.02
C HIS A 473 14.87 -13.73 -11.55
N ARG A 474 14.40 -12.54 -11.14
CA ARG A 474 13.02 -12.28 -10.67
C ARG A 474 11.89 -12.88 -11.51
N TRP A 475 11.97 -12.92 -12.85
CA TRP A 475 10.88 -13.50 -13.67
C TRP A 475 10.81 -15.04 -13.55
N LYS A 476 11.94 -15.72 -13.33
CA LYS A 476 12.00 -17.17 -13.10
C LYS A 476 11.53 -17.59 -11.71
N GLN A 477 11.48 -16.68 -10.74
CA GLN A 477 10.93 -16.96 -9.41
C GLN A 477 9.49 -17.50 -9.48
N SER A 478 8.69 -16.98 -10.42
CA SER A 478 7.31 -17.45 -10.62
C SER A 478 7.23 -18.93 -11.04
N GLU A 479 8.21 -19.44 -11.78
CA GLU A 479 8.30 -20.83 -12.20
C GLU A 479 8.71 -21.74 -11.05
N VAL A 480 9.67 -21.29 -10.23
CA VAL A 480 10.10 -22.01 -9.01
C VAL A 480 8.95 -22.09 -8.01
N LEU A 481 8.26 -20.98 -7.75
CA LEU A 481 7.09 -20.96 -6.85
C LEU A 481 5.95 -21.83 -7.39
N ARG A 482 5.67 -21.83 -8.70
CA ARG A 482 4.67 -22.73 -9.28
C ARG A 482 5.05 -24.20 -9.08
N THR A 483 6.34 -24.52 -9.16
CA THR A 483 6.84 -25.89 -8.93
C THR A 483 6.74 -26.26 -7.46
N LEU A 484 7.15 -25.39 -6.53
CA LEU A 484 7.02 -25.57 -5.08
C LEU A 484 5.56 -25.75 -4.64
N GLY A 485 4.61 -25.06 -5.28
CA GLY A 485 3.18 -25.22 -5.02
C GLY A 485 2.63 -26.64 -5.22
N LYS A 486 3.37 -27.53 -5.90
CA LYS A 486 3.01 -28.94 -6.09
C LYS A 486 3.51 -29.86 -4.96
N TYR A 487 4.42 -29.37 -4.11
CA TYR A 487 4.96 -30.13 -3.00
C TYR A 487 4.02 -30.07 -1.79
N PRO A 488 3.98 -31.10 -0.95
CA PRO A 488 3.25 -31.04 0.31
C PRO A 488 3.87 -29.99 1.23
N GLY A 489 3.04 -29.26 1.99
CA GLY A 489 3.50 -28.19 2.88
C GLY A 489 4.53 -28.63 3.91
N GLU A 490 4.52 -29.91 4.32
CA GLU A 490 5.51 -30.51 5.23
C GLU A 490 6.93 -30.48 4.66
N GLN A 491 7.10 -30.62 3.34
CA GLN A 491 8.42 -30.60 2.69
C GLN A 491 8.95 -29.17 2.48
N ILE A 492 8.05 -28.18 2.43
CA ILE A 492 8.43 -26.76 2.36
C ILE A 492 8.82 -26.23 3.75
N GLY A 493 8.15 -26.74 4.78
CA GLY A 493 8.34 -26.32 6.16
C GLY A 493 7.39 -25.20 6.56
N LEU A 494 6.76 -25.34 7.73
CA LEU A 494 5.79 -24.38 8.24
C LEU A 494 6.42 -23.00 8.48
N ASP A 495 7.65 -22.95 8.98
CA ASP A 495 8.36 -21.69 9.27
C ASP A 495 8.64 -20.89 8.00
N TRP A 496 9.05 -21.56 6.92
CA TRP A 496 9.26 -20.89 5.64
C TRP A 496 7.94 -20.36 5.06
N ILE A 497 6.84 -21.14 5.14
CA ILE A 497 5.51 -20.68 4.73
C ILE A 497 5.08 -19.44 5.55
N LYS A 498 5.31 -19.45 6.86
CA LYS A 498 5.00 -18.33 7.75
C LYS A 498 5.82 -17.08 7.37
N GLN A 499 7.13 -17.22 7.15
CA GLN A 499 8.01 -16.11 6.75
C GLN A 499 7.71 -15.60 5.33
N GLY A 500 7.55 -16.51 4.37
CA GLY A 500 7.26 -16.19 2.97
C GLY A 500 5.92 -15.46 2.80
N LEU A 501 4.94 -15.73 3.67
CA LEU A 501 3.70 -14.95 3.67
C LEU A 501 3.92 -13.49 4.10
N LEU A 502 4.88 -13.23 5.00
CA LEU A 502 5.22 -11.89 5.47
C LEU A 502 6.11 -11.13 4.48
N ASP A 503 6.88 -11.84 3.66
CA ASP A 503 7.70 -11.25 2.62
C ASP A 503 6.87 -10.87 1.38
N HIS A 504 6.87 -9.58 1.06
CA HIS A 504 6.23 -9.01 -0.12
C HIS A 504 6.53 -9.73 -1.46
N ARG A 505 7.68 -10.41 -1.57
CA ARG A 505 8.07 -11.17 -2.77
C ARG A 505 7.24 -12.45 -2.96
N TYR A 506 6.80 -13.08 -1.89
CA TYR A 506 6.16 -14.40 -1.92
C TYR A 506 4.71 -14.39 -1.39
N THR A 507 4.29 -13.31 -0.70
CA THR A 507 2.97 -13.19 -0.07
C THR A 507 1.81 -13.68 -0.96
N ASP A 508 1.76 -13.25 -2.22
CA ASP A 508 0.63 -13.56 -3.10
C ASP A 508 0.61 -15.03 -3.52
N TRP A 509 1.78 -15.64 -3.70
CA TRP A 509 1.92 -17.07 -4.03
C TRP A 509 1.59 -17.94 -2.84
N VAL A 510 2.18 -17.67 -1.68
CA VAL A 510 1.92 -18.41 -0.45
C VAL A 510 0.44 -18.26 -0.03
N GLY A 511 -0.11 -17.05 -0.14
CA GLY A 511 -1.53 -16.80 0.12
C GLY A 511 -2.47 -17.53 -0.85
N ARG A 512 -2.03 -17.84 -2.07
CA ARG A 512 -2.77 -18.70 -3.01
C ARG A 512 -2.70 -20.16 -2.58
N TRP A 513 -1.50 -20.67 -2.25
CA TRP A 513 -1.32 -22.05 -1.79
C TRP A 513 -2.17 -22.38 -0.55
N LEU A 514 -2.25 -21.44 0.40
CA LEU A 514 -3.10 -21.60 1.58
C LEU A 514 -4.59 -21.66 1.23
N ARG A 515 -5.06 -20.84 0.27
CA ARG A 515 -6.45 -20.88 -0.23
C ARG A 515 -6.78 -22.17 -0.99
N GLU A 516 -5.79 -22.74 -1.68
CA GLU A 516 -5.89 -24.03 -2.38
C GLU A 516 -5.80 -25.24 -1.42
N GLY A 517 -5.44 -25.00 -0.16
CA GLY A 517 -5.38 -26.01 0.89
C GLY A 517 -4.06 -26.78 0.93
N MET A 518 -2.93 -26.13 0.69
CA MET A 518 -1.59 -26.70 0.90
C MET A 518 -1.39 -27.21 2.34
N LEU A 519 -2.00 -26.53 3.32
CA LEU A 519 -2.06 -26.94 4.72
C LEU A 519 -3.53 -27.21 5.09
N LYS A 520 -3.80 -28.36 5.71
CA LYS A 520 -5.15 -28.79 6.14
C LYS A 520 -5.09 -29.44 7.51
N GLY A 521 -6.22 -29.43 8.23
CA GLY A 521 -6.33 -30.10 9.52
C GLY A 521 -5.31 -29.58 10.52
N ASP A 522 -4.64 -30.48 11.25
CA ASP A 522 -3.73 -30.12 12.34
C ASP A 522 -2.42 -29.47 11.85
N ALA A 523 -2.07 -29.64 10.58
CA ALA A 523 -0.92 -28.94 9.97
C ALA A 523 -1.17 -27.44 9.76
N LEU A 524 -2.44 -26.99 9.84
CA LEU A 524 -2.82 -25.59 9.75
C LEU A 524 -3.03 -25.00 11.15
N ASP A 525 -2.13 -24.10 11.52
CA ASP A 525 -2.16 -23.34 12.78
C ASP A 525 -3.23 -22.23 12.71
N VAL A 526 -4.35 -22.46 13.38
CA VAL A 526 -5.51 -21.55 13.36
C VAL A 526 -5.27 -20.31 14.21
N GLU A 527 -4.50 -20.40 15.30
CA GLU A 527 -4.18 -19.24 16.13
C GLU A 527 -3.24 -18.27 15.41
N TRP A 528 -2.27 -18.80 14.66
CA TRP A 528 -1.47 -17.99 13.75
C TRP A 528 -2.33 -17.29 12.68
N LEU A 529 -3.25 -17.99 12.02
CA LEU A 529 -4.17 -17.38 11.04
C LEU A 529 -5.03 -16.27 11.66
N LYS A 530 -5.54 -16.45 12.87
CA LYS A 530 -6.28 -15.41 13.61
C LYS A 530 -5.42 -14.18 13.86
N GLY A 531 -4.13 -14.34 14.18
CA GLY A 531 -3.19 -13.23 14.31
C GLY A 531 -3.00 -12.46 12.99
N LEU A 532 -3.03 -13.13 11.84
CA LEU A 532 -2.88 -12.49 10.53
C LEU A 532 -4.08 -11.64 10.12
N VAL A 533 -5.27 -11.95 10.63
CA VAL A 533 -6.50 -11.17 10.39
C VAL A 533 -6.34 -9.71 10.86
N MET A 534 -5.53 -9.49 11.90
CA MET A 534 -5.24 -8.15 12.42
C MET A 534 -4.32 -7.33 11.51
N ARG A 535 -3.62 -7.96 10.56
CA ARG A 535 -2.76 -7.27 9.59
C ARG A 535 -3.57 -6.88 8.35
N PRO A 536 -3.77 -5.58 8.05
CA PRO A 536 -4.67 -5.14 6.98
C PRO A 536 -4.41 -5.79 5.61
N ARG A 537 -3.14 -5.97 5.23
CA ARG A 537 -2.75 -6.58 3.94
C ARG A 537 -3.11 -8.06 3.82
N LEU A 538 -3.03 -8.82 4.91
CA LEU A 538 -3.24 -10.28 4.90
C LEU A 538 -4.66 -10.68 5.31
N ARG A 539 -5.43 -9.72 5.83
CA ARG A 539 -6.79 -9.94 6.35
C ARG A 539 -7.71 -10.64 5.37
N GLY A 540 -7.81 -10.16 4.13
CA GLY A 540 -8.69 -10.76 3.13
C GLY A 540 -8.39 -12.25 2.91
N MET A 541 -7.11 -12.58 2.71
CA MET A 541 -6.67 -13.96 2.54
C MET A 541 -6.91 -14.81 3.79
N ALA A 542 -6.58 -14.29 4.99
CA ALA A 542 -6.78 -15.03 6.24
C ALA A 542 -8.28 -15.31 6.50
N LEU A 543 -9.16 -14.35 6.22
CA LEU A 543 -10.61 -14.53 6.32
C LEU A 543 -11.14 -15.50 5.26
N ASP A 544 -10.60 -15.52 4.04
CA ASP A 544 -10.97 -16.51 3.01
C ASP A 544 -10.65 -17.94 3.48
N VAL A 545 -9.47 -18.15 4.08
CA VAL A 545 -9.02 -19.46 4.57
C VAL A 545 -9.82 -19.90 5.80
N LEU A 546 -10.00 -19.02 6.80
CA LEU A 546 -10.82 -19.30 7.99
C LEU A 546 -12.30 -19.48 7.65
N GLY A 547 -12.77 -18.76 6.64
CA GLY A 547 -14.14 -18.81 6.13
C GLY A 547 -14.49 -20.09 5.37
N ASN A 548 -13.50 -20.88 4.94
CA ASN A 548 -13.73 -22.08 4.16
C ASN A 548 -13.89 -23.32 5.07
N PRO A 549 -15.11 -23.87 5.23
CA PRO A 549 -15.37 -24.98 6.14
C PRO A 549 -14.67 -26.28 5.73
N LYS A 550 -14.19 -26.40 4.48
CA LYS A 550 -13.40 -27.55 4.01
C LYS A 550 -11.95 -27.50 4.51
N LEU A 551 -11.43 -26.31 4.82
CA LEU A 551 -10.05 -26.11 5.30
C LEU A 551 -10.02 -26.03 6.83
N VAL A 552 -10.91 -25.22 7.41
CA VAL A 552 -11.02 -25.02 8.86
C VAL A 552 -12.45 -25.29 9.30
N LYS A 553 -12.65 -26.33 10.11
CA LYS A 553 -13.96 -26.60 10.71
C LYS A 553 -14.40 -25.43 11.60
N PRO A 554 -15.67 -24.99 11.58
CA PRO A 554 -16.14 -23.84 12.38
C PRO A 554 -15.81 -23.93 13.89
N ALA A 555 -15.80 -25.14 14.45
CA ALA A 555 -15.41 -25.37 15.84
C ALA A 555 -13.96 -24.96 16.16
N ARG A 556 -13.03 -25.06 15.21
CA ARG A 556 -11.62 -24.66 15.40
C ARG A 556 -11.41 -23.15 15.35
N VAL A 557 -12.27 -22.42 14.63
CA VAL A 557 -12.24 -20.93 14.65
C VAL A 557 -12.61 -20.43 16.04
N GLY A 558 -13.60 -21.06 16.68
CA GLY A 558 -13.96 -20.80 18.07
C GLY A 558 -14.85 -19.57 18.25
N LEU A 559 -15.92 -19.77 19.03
CA LEU A 559 -16.90 -18.72 19.33
C LEU A 559 -16.32 -17.51 20.09
N PRO A 560 -15.43 -17.66 21.09
CA PRO A 560 -14.87 -16.51 21.82
C PRO A 560 -14.15 -15.51 20.90
N TRP A 561 -13.39 -16.02 19.93
CA TRP A 561 -12.67 -15.17 18.98
C TRP A 561 -13.64 -14.44 18.04
N LEU A 562 -14.67 -15.12 17.52
CA LEU A 562 -15.70 -14.50 16.66
C LEU A 562 -16.47 -13.39 17.40
N LEU A 563 -16.83 -13.60 18.66
CA LEU A 563 -17.47 -12.57 19.49
C LEU A 563 -16.54 -11.36 19.72
N ALA A 564 -15.23 -11.60 19.91
CA ALA A 564 -14.25 -10.52 19.99
C ALA A 564 -14.12 -9.75 18.66
N MET A 565 -14.26 -10.43 17.51
CA MET A 565 -14.24 -9.79 16.19
C MET A 565 -15.48 -8.93 15.93
N VAL A 566 -16.66 -9.34 16.41
CA VAL A 566 -17.89 -8.53 16.32
C VAL A 566 -17.76 -7.19 17.05
N ARG A 567 -16.97 -7.14 18.14
CA ARG A 567 -16.71 -5.92 18.93
C ARG A 567 -15.72 -4.96 18.26
N GLN A 568 -15.03 -5.38 17.19
CA GLN A 568 -14.09 -4.51 16.47
C GLN A 568 -14.82 -3.47 15.63
N ALA A 569 -14.22 -2.28 15.50
CA ALA A 569 -14.75 -1.20 14.65
C ALA A 569 -14.54 -1.46 13.14
N ASP A 570 -13.66 -2.41 12.76
CA ASP A 570 -13.40 -2.75 11.36
C ASP A 570 -14.58 -3.51 10.74
N GLN A 571 -15.22 -2.91 9.73
CA GLN A 571 -16.40 -3.46 9.07
C GLN A 571 -16.16 -4.83 8.43
N SER A 572 -14.93 -5.13 7.97
CA SER A 572 -14.61 -6.41 7.35
C SER A 572 -14.57 -7.55 8.38
N LEU A 573 -14.04 -7.28 9.58
CA LEU A 573 -13.99 -8.24 10.69
C LEU A 573 -15.36 -8.48 11.28
N HIS A 574 -16.09 -7.37 11.51
CA HIS A 574 -17.45 -7.40 12.01
C HIS A 574 -18.36 -8.17 11.05
N GLY A 575 -18.35 -7.83 9.75
CA GLY A 575 -19.16 -8.47 8.73
C GLY A 575 -18.84 -9.95 8.55
N PHE A 576 -17.55 -10.33 8.57
CA PHE A 576 -17.15 -11.72 8.54
C PHE A 576 -17.69 -12.50 9.74
N ALA A 577 -17.44 -12.03 10.96
CA ALA A 577 -17.82 -12.75 12.17
C ALA A 577 -19.34 -12.85 12.32
N HIS A 578 -20.07 -11.78 11.98
CA HIS A 578 -21.52 -11.74 11.96
C HIS A 578 -22.09 -12.79 11.00
N ARG A 579 -21.67 -12.79 9.73
CA ARG A 579 -22.09 -13.78 8.73
C ARG A 579 -21.71 -15.21 9.15
N TYR A 580 -20.47 -15.43 9.56
CA TYR A 580 -19.94 -16.76 9.87
C TYR A 580 -20.67 -17.42 11.04
N MET A 581 -21.00 -16.64 12.09
CA MET A 581 -21.79 -17.15 13.22
C MET A 581 -23.25 -17.46 12.83
N LEU A 582 -23.86 -16.65 11.97
CA LEU A 582 -25.23 -16.89 11.51
C LEU A 582 -25.35 -18.19 10.70
N GLU A 583 -24.37 -18.46 9.83
CA GLU A 583 -24.36 -19.63 8.94
C GLU A 583 -24.01 -20.93 9.68
N HIS A 584 -22.97 -20.91 10.53
CA HIS A 584 -22.34 -22.14 11.01
C HIS A 584 -22.63 -22.50 12.47
N PHE A 585 -23.12 -21.57 13.31
CA PHE A 585 -23.31 -21.83 14.74
C PHE A 585 -24.78 -22.08 15.09
N SER A 586 -25.01 -23.11 15.90
CA SER A 586 -26.32 -23.45 16.47
C SER A 586 -26.46 -22.88 17.89
N PRO A 587 -27.69 -22.73 18.43
CA PRO A 587 -27.89 -22.27 19.80
C PRO A 587 -27.12 -23.10 20.85
N LYS A 588 -26.86 -24.38 20.60
CA LYS A 588 -26.09 -25.25 21.52
C LYS A 588 -24.61 -24.86 21.61
N ASP A 589 -24.05 -24.32 20.53
CA ASP A 589 -22.63 -23.92 20.49
C ASP A 589 -22.35 -22.71 21.38
N PHE A 590 -23.37 -21.86 21.61
CA PHE A 590 -23.30 -20.74 22.56
C PHE A 590 -23.26 -21.19 24.02
N ALA A 591 -23.77 -22.39 24.33
CA ALA A 591 -23.73 -22.96 25.69
C ALA A 591 -22.33 -23.46 26.06
N ALA A 592 -21.61 -24.08 25.11
CA ALA A 592 -20.29 -24.67 25.35
C ALA A 592 -19.23 -23.63 25.74
N ALA A 593 -19.31 -22.42 25.17
CA ALA A 593 -18.41 -21.31 25.48
C ALA A 593 -18.64 -20.66 26.86
N ALA A 594 -19.62 -21.12 27.64
CA ALA A 594 -19.88 -20.61 29.00
C ALA A 594 -19.11 -21.36 30.11
N LYS A 595 -18.52 -22.52 29.81
CA LYS A 595 -17.79 -23.31 30.82
C LYS A 595 -16.45 -22.70 31.28
N GLU A 596 -15.93 -21.68 30.61
CA GLU A 596 -14.61 -21.08 30.92
C GLU A 596 -14.67 -19.72 31.64
N GLY A 597 -15.85 -19.17 31.93
CA GLY A 597 -15.96 -17.91 32.66
C GLY A 597 -17.37 -17.62 33.15
N ALA A 598 -17.59 -17.83 34.45
CA ALA A 598 -18.77 -17.51 35.26
C ALA A 598 -20.10 -18.23 34.94
N GLY A 599 -20.56 -19.04 35.90
CA GLY A 599 -21.97 -19.42 36.07
C GLY A 599 -22.46 -20.62 35.26
N ALA A 600 -22.45 -21.80 35.89
CA ALA A 600 -23.06 -23.02 35.36
C ALA A 600 -24.60 -22.91 35.31
N GLY A 601 -25.21 -23.27 34.18
CA GLY A 601 -26.62 -23.69 34.13
C GLY A 601 -27.56 -23.08 33.07
N GLY A 602 -27.11 -22.12 32.25
CA GLY A 602 -27.96 -21.52 31.21
C GLY A 602 -27.99 -22.33 29.90
N SER A 603 -29.15 -22.46 29.26
CA SER A 603 -29.23 -22.97 27.90
C SER A 603 -28.52 -21.98 26.95
N GLY A 604 -27.94 -22.44 25.83
CA GLY A 604 -27.26 -21.52 24.91
C GLY A 604 -28.20 -20.48 24.27
N LEU A 605 -29.51 -20.75 24.31
CA LEU A 605 -30.57 -19.78 24.03
C LEU A 605 -30.63 -18.65 25.07
N ASP A 606 -30.49 -18.95 26.37
CA ASP A 606 -30.43 -17.95 27.44
C ASP A 606 -29.24 -17.00 27.24
N LYS A 607 -28.09 -17.54 26.81
CA LYS A 607 -26.93 -16.71 26.49
C LYS A 607 -27.17 -15.80 25.30
N LEU A 608 -27.84 -16.27 24.24
CA LEU A 608 -28.19 -15.44 23.08
C LEU A 608 -29.14 -14.28 23.47
N TRP A 609 -30.15 -14.57 24.30
CA TRP A 609 -31.03 -13.53 24.85
C TRP A 609 -30.27 -12.57 25.78
N GLY A 610 -29.34 -13.09 26.59
CA GLY A 610 -28.43 -12.28 27.41
C GLY A 610 -27.51 -11.39 26.58
N LEU A 611 -26.99 -11.86 25.44
CA LEU A 611 -26.19 -11.05 24.51
C LEU A 611 -27.03 -9.99 23.80
N ALA A 612 -28.33 -10.26 23.54
CA ALA A 612 -29.23 -9.33 22.88
C ALA A 612 -29.76 -8.23 23.81
N ALA A 613 -29.97 -8.54 25.10
CA ALA A 613 -30.68 -7.67 26.04
C ALA A 613 -29.89 -7.36 27.34
N GLY A 614 -28.71 -7.95 27.55
CA GLY A 614 -27.91 -7.74 28.75
C GLY A 614 -27.49 -6.28 28.93
N PRO A 615 -27.48 -5.74 30.16
CA PRO A 615 -27.20 -4.32 30.43
C PRO A 615 -25.77 -3.91 30.02
N ASP A 616 -24.80 -4.81 30.18
CA ASP A 616 -23.36 -4.53 30.02
C ASP A 616 -22.79 -4.88 28.64
N GLU A 617 -23.62 -5.35 27.69
CA GLU A 617 -23.14 -5.78 26.37
C GLU A 617 -23.03 -4.60 25.39
N PRO A 618 -21.96 -4.50 24.57
CA PRO A 618 -21.82 -3.46 23.55
C PRO A 618 -22.92 -3.52 22.47
N GLU A 619 -23.26 -2.37 21.87
CA GLU A 619 -24.29 -2.26 20.83
C GLU A 619 -24.08 -3.23 19.66
N MET A 620 -22.84 -3.39 19.18
CA MET A 620 -22.51 -4.29 18.08
C MET A 620 -22.81 -5.77 18.40
N VAL A 621 -22.64 -6.17 19.66
CA VAL A 621 -22.93 -7.53 20.14
C VAL A 621 -24.43 -7.74 20.26
N ARG A 622 -25.15 -6.74 20.80
CA ARG A 622 -26.62 -6.77 20.86
C ARG A 622 -27.25 -6.82 19.48
N ALA A 623 -26.73 -6.04 18.54
CA ALA A 623 -27.17 -6.03 17.14
C ALA A 623 -26.97 -7.40 16.48
N PHE A 624 -25.81 -8.04 16.67
CA PHE A 624 -25.57 -9.41 16.21
C PHE A 624 -26.57 -10.40 16.82
N ALA A 625 -26.70 -10.42 18.15
CA ALA A 625 -27.57 -11.38 18.83
C ALA A 625 -29.05 -11.18 18.48
N GLY A 626 -29.50 -9.93 18.37
CA GLY A 626 -30.85 -9.60 17.90
C GLY A 626 -31.09 -9.99 16.43
N THR A 627 -30.08 -9.87 15.56
CA THR A 627 -30.18 -10.36 14.18
C THR A 627 -30.18 -11.89 14.11
N TYR A 628 -29.36 -12.56 14.93
CA TYR A 628 -29.38 -14.02 15.04
C TYR A 628 -30.77 -14.54 15.42
N LEU A 629 -31.38 -13.97 16.47
CA LEU A 629 -32.74 -14.33 16.87
C LEU A 629 -33.74 -14.11 15.72
N ARG A 630 -33.77 -12.91 15.12
CA ARG A 630 -34.72 -12.61 14.03
C ARG A 630 -34.55 -13.50 12.79
N VAL A 631 -33.32 -13.78 12.37
CA VAL A 631 -33.01 -14.61 11.20
C VAL A 631 -33.36 -16.08 11.45
N HIS A 632 -33.15 -16.58 12.68
CA HIS A 632 -33.45 -17.97 13.03
C HIS A 632 -34.89 -18.23 13.47
N HIS A 633 -35.73 -17.20 13.55
CA HIS A 633 -37.15 -17.30 13.87
C HIS A 633 -37.97 -17.89 12.70
N PRO A 634 -38.95 -18.78 12.94
CA PRO A 634 -39.65 -19.53 11.89
C PRO A 634 -40.42 -18.66 10.88
N LYS A 635 -41.16 -17.64 11.35
CA LYS A 635 -41.94 -16.72 10.49
C LYS A 635 -41.15 -15.47 10.02
N LEU A 636 -40.33 -14.86 10.88
CA LEU A 636 -39.55 -13.66 10.58
C LEU A 636 -38.34 -13.93 9.68
N GLY A 637 -37.59 -14.99 9.95
CA GLY A 637 -36.35 -15.32 9.26
C GLY A 637 -36.47 -15.32 7.74
N PRO A 638 -37.42 -16.08 7.14
CA PRO A 638 -37.61 -16.14 5.69
C PRO A 638 -37.93 -14.79 5.00
N LYS A 639 -38.39 -13.79 5.78
CA LYS A 639 -38.75 -12.45 5.30
C LYS A 639 -37.57 -11.47 5.38
N MET A 640 -36.50 -11.79 6.11
CA MET A 640 -35.32 -10.94 6.28
C MET A 640 -34.38 -11.06 5.06
N GLN A 641 -33.73 -9.96 4.70
CA GLN A 641 -32.79 -9.94 3.57
C GLN A 641 -31.54 -10.77 3.88
N GLU A 642 -31.03 -10.66 5.11
CA GLU A 642 -29.84 -11.37 5.59
C GLU A 642 -30.00 -12.89 5.56
N ALA A 643 -31.22 -13.39 5.83
CA ALA A 643 -31.52 -14.82 5.74
C ALA A 643 -31.48 -15.32 4.28
N ARG A 644 -31.91 -14.48 3.33
CA ARG A 644 -31.92 -14.78 1.90
C ARG A 644 -30.51 -14.72 1.31
N ASP A 645 -29.75 -13.70 1.66
CA ASP A 645 -28.38 -13.47 1.18
C ASP A 645 -27.43 -14.60 1.59
N TYR A 646 -27.61 -15.14 2.80
CA TYR A 646 -26.74 -16.19 3.36
C TYR A 646 -27.37 -17.59 3.33
N GLY A 647 -28.56 -17.75 2.74
CA GLY A 647 -29.24 -19.05 2.63
C GLY A 647 -29.55 -19.72 3.98
N ILE A 648 -29.87 -18.94 5.01
CA ILE A 648 -30.02 -19.42 6.38
C ILE A 648 -31.39 -20.07 6.57
N LYS A 649 -31.39 -21.33 7.03
CA LYS A 649 -32.62 -22.02 7.45
C LYS A 649 -32.91 -21.72 8.93
N PRO A 650 -34.14 -21.32 9.30
CA PRO A 650 -34.51 -21.07 10.68
C PRO A 650 -34.22 -22.29 11.58
N ARG A 651 -33.55 -22.05 12.71
CA ARG A 651 -33.16 -23.09 13.69
C ARG A 651 -33.93 -23.01 15.01
N LEU A 652 -34.68 -21.93 15.23
CA LEU A 652 -35.47 -21.69 16.44
C LEU A 652 -36.95 -21.96 16.17
N ALA A 653 -37.70 -22.23 17.23
CA ALA A 653 -39.15 -22.45 17.20
C ALA A 653 -39.88 -21.31 17.93
N ALA A 654 -41.19 -21.16 17.70
CA ALA A 654 -42.01 -20.13 18.36
C ALA A 654 -41.93 -20.19 19.90
N LYS A 655 -41.81 -21.39 20.48
CA LYS A 655 -41.61 -21.60 21.93
C LYS A 655 -40.35 -20.93 22.50
N ASP A 656 -39.34 -20.67 21.67
CA ASP A 656 -38.10 -20.02 22.09
C ASP A 656 -38.28 -18.50 22.29
N TYR A 657 -39.43 -17.95 21.88
CA TYR A 657 -39.85 -16.54 21.96
C TYR A 657 -41.01 -16.33 22.94
N GLY A 658 -41.00 -17.03 24.08
CA GLY A 658 -42.05 -16.92 25.10
C GLY A 658 -42.22 -15.51 25.67
N LEU A 659 -43.45 -15.19 26.08
CA LEU A 659 -43.83 -13.87 26.62
C LEU A 659 -42.94 -13.41 27.77
N GLU A 660 -42.56 -14.30 28.70
CA GLU A 660 -41.69 -13.98 29.84
C GLU A 660 -40.33 -13.39 29.44
N ARG A 661 -39.79 -13.80 28.28
CA ARG A 661 -38.49 -13.32 27.78
C ARG A 661 -38.60 -11.97 27.08
N VAL A 662 -39.68 -11.77 26.33
CA VAL A 662 -39.85 -10.60 25.45
C VAL A 662 -40.52 -9.44 26.18
N ARG A 663 -41.38 -9.72 27.16
CA ARG A 663 -42.14 -8.70 27.89
C ARG A 663 -41.25 -7.62 28.54
N PRO A 664 -40.15 -7.93 29.25
CA PRO A 664 -39.28 -6.92 29.83
C PRO A 664 -38.61 -6.02 28.77
N LEU A 665 -38.42 -6.52 27.55
CA LEU A 665 -37.73 -5.81 26.48
C LEU A 665 -38.52 -4.62 25.95
N PHE A 666 -39.85 -4.57 26.15
CA PHE A 666 -40.68 -3.44 25.72
C PHE A 666 -40.45 -2.16 26.54
N ASP A 667 -40.03 -2.33 27.80
CA ASP A 667 -39.81 -1.24 28.76
C ASP A 667 -38.32 -0.88 28.94
N ASP A 668 -37.43 -1.55 28.18
CA ASP A 668 -35.99 -1.29 28.21
C ASP A 668 -35.67 0.15 27.75
N GLY A 669 -34.69 0.80 28.38
CA GLY A 669 -34.26 2.15 28.03
C GLY A 669 -33.68 2.27 26.61
N ARG A 670 -33.14 1.18 26.05
CA ARG A 670 -32.42 1.15 24.78
C ARG A 670 -33.33 0.81 23.60
N ALA A 671 -33.23 1.59 22.51
CA ALA A 671 -34.15 1.50 21.37
C ALA A 671 -33.98 0.23 20.51
N ASP A 672 -32.74 -0.25 20.35
CA ASP A 672 -32.38 -1.49 19.66
C ASP A 672 -33.02 -2.72 20.32
N VAL A 673 -32.99 -2.79 21.65
CA VAL A 673 -33.61 -3.88 22.43
C VAL A 673 -35.14 -3.87 22.28
N ARG A 674 -35.76 -2.69 22.38
CA ARG A 674 -37.22 -2.54 22.15
C ARG A 674 -37.59 -2.87 20.71
N LYS A 675 -36.71 -2.57 19.74
CA LYS A 675 -36.94 -2.88 18.33
C LYS A 675 -36.96 -4.39 18.09
N LEU A 676 -36.07 -5.14 18.73
CA LEU A 676 -36.10 -6.61 18.72
C LEU A 676 -37.44 -7.14 19.28
N ALA A 677 -37.89 -6.59 20.41
CA ALA A 677 -39.18 -6.95 21.02
C ALA A 677 -40.36 -6.69 20.08
N GLN A 678 -40.36 -5.52 19.42
CA GLN A 678 -41.35 -5.18 18.41
C GLN A 678 -41.35 -6.17 17.25
N ASP A 679 -40.17 -6.49 16.69
CA ASP A 679 -40.05 -7.37 15.54
C ASP A 679 -40.58 -8.79 15.87
N VAL A 680 -40.25 -9.33 17.04
CA VAL A 680 -40.78 -10.62 17.53
C VAL A 680 -42.30 -10.56 17.74
N ALA A 681 -42.81 -9.52 18.40
CA ALA A 681 -44.25 -9.38 18.65
C ALA A 681 -45.09 -9.25 17.38
N ARG A 682 -44.52 -8.84 16.25
CA ARG A 682 -45.25 -8.81 14.96
C ARG A 682 -45.85 -10.17 14.57
N HIS A 683 -45.31 -11.27 15.09
CA HIS A 683 -45.72 -12.62 14.76
C HIS A 683 -46.13 -13.47 15.97
N GLU A 684 -45.67 -13.13 17.17
CA GLU A 684 -45.92 -13.93 18.38
C GLU A 684 -46.91 -13.26 19.36
N LEU A 685 -47.26 -11.98 19.19
CA LEU A 685 -48.12 -11.27 20.15
C LEU A 685 -49.51 -11.91 20.30
N VAL A 686 -50.06 -12.46 19.21
CA VAL A 686 -51.35 -13.19 19.24
C VAL A 686 -51.17 -14.61 19.78
N SER A 687 -50.03 -15.27 19.50
CA SER A 687 -49.75 -16.63 19.99
C SER A 687 -49.55 -16.69 21.51
N TRP A 688 -49.13 -15.58 22.14
CA TRP A 688 -48.99 -15.46 23.59
C TRP A 688 -50.33 -15.41 24.36
N GLY A 689 -51.46 -15.16 23.69
CA GLY A 689 -52.79 -15.28 24.30
C GLY A 689 -53.22 -14.16 25.27
N ASP A 690 -52.40 -13.14 25.55
CA ASP A 690 -52.77 -12.02 26.44
C ASP A 690 -53.54 -10.94 25.67
N ARG A 691 -54.88 -11.00 25.74
CA ARG A 691 -55.78 -10.02 25.10
C ARG A 691 -55.61 -8.58 25.57
N THR A 692 -55.03 -8.33 26.75
CA THR A 692 -54.85 -6.98 27.32
C THR A 692 -53.51 -6.35 26.93
N LEU A 693 -52.53 -7.18 26.56
CA LEU A 693 -51.17 -6.75 26.26
C LEU A 693 -51.09 -5.77 25.07
N PRO A 694 -51.77 -5.97 23.93
CA PRO A 694 -51.73 -5.01 22.82
C PRO A 694 -52.18 -3.60 23.22
N TYR A 695 -53.22 -3.48 24.06
CA TYR A 695 -53.72 -2.21 24.59
C TYR A 695 -52.70 -1.55 25.54
N ARG A 696 -52.09 -2.34 26.45
CA ARG A 696 -51.02 -1.85 27.33
C ARG A 696 -49.82 -1.34 26.54
N LEU A 697 -49.38 -2.08 25.52
CA LEU A 697 -48.27 -1.71 24.66
C LEU A 697 -48.57 -0.43 23.87
N ALA A 698 -49.80 -0.28 23.36
CA ALA A 698 -50.25 0.92 22.65
C ALA A 698 -50.25 2.19 23.53
N HIS A 699 -50.36 2.05 24.85
CA HIS A 699 -50.22 3.14 25.82
C HIS A 699 -48.78 3.37 26.29
N SER A 700 -47.80 2.56 25.86
CA SER A 700 -46.40 2.72 26.29
C SER A 700 -45.83 4.09 25.89
N ARG A 701 -44.93 4.62 26.72
CA ARG A 701 -44.14 5.82 26.38
C ARG A 701 -43.16 5.57 25.22
N HIS A 702 -42.80 4.32 24.96
CA HIS A 702 -41.85 3.94 23.92
C HIS A 702 -42.54 3.67 22.57
N ARG A 703 -42.02 4.25 21.49
CA ARG A 703 -42.62 4.17 20.15
C ARG A 703 -42.67 2.73 19.62
N GLU A 704 -41.63 1.95 19.86
CA GLU A 704 -41.50 0.57 19.38
C GLU A 704 -42.54 -0.34 20.01
N ALA A 705 -42.76 -0.21 21.33
CA ALA A 705 -43.80 -0.91 22.06
C ALA A 705 -45.19 -0.52 21.56
N ARG A 706 -45.46 0.80 21.38
CA ARG A 706 -46.72 1.26 20.79
C ARG A 706 -46.98 0.64 19.43
N ALA A 707 -45.98 0.68 18.55
CA ALA A 707 -46.12 0.13 17.21
C ALA A 707 -46.35 -1.39 17.20
N ALA A 708 -45.85 -2.15 18.18
CA ALA A 708 -46.16 -3.57 18.34
C ALA A 708 -47.64 -3.80 18.70
N GLY A 709 -48.13 -3.09 19.73
CA GLY A 709 -49.53 -3.18 20.15
C GLY A 709 -50.51 -2.66 19.09
N SER A 710 -50.25 -1.47 18.55
CA SER A 710 -51.07 -0.83 17.52
C SER A 710 -51.23 -1.69 16.27
N ARG A 711 -50.21 -2.45 15.86
CA ARG A 711 -50.32 -3.34 14.69
C ARG A 711 -51.37 -4.42 14.90
N VAL A 712 -51.33 -5.12 16.04
CA VAL A 712 -52.32 -6.18 16.35
C VAL A 712 -53.70 -5.59 16.58
N LEU A 713 -53.76 -4.42 17.21
CA LEU A 713 -55.02 -3.70 17.39
C LEU A 713 -55.65 -3.30 16.05
N LEU A 714 -54.87 -2.82 15.09
CA LEU A 714 -55.35 -2.43 13.76
C LEU A 714 -55.79 -3.61 12.88
N THR A 715 -55.56 -4.86 13.28
CA THR A 715 -56.13 -6.03 12.59
C THR A 715 -57.44 -6.51 13.20
N LEU A 716 -57.85 -5.99 14.36
CA LEU A 716 -59.15 -6.28 14.96
C LEU A 716 -60.29 -5.79 14.07
N GLY A 717 -61.28 -6.66 13.86
CA GLY A 717 -62.47 -6.37 13.05
C GLY A 717 -62.25 -6.32 11.54
N LEU A 718 -61.09 -6.77 11.03
CA LEU A 718 -60.89 -7.03 9.60
C LEU A 718 -61.71 -8.27 9.17
N LEU A 719 -62.18 -8.27 7.93
CA LEU A 719 -62.94 -9.40 7.36
C LEU A 719 -61.99 -10.50 6.85
N PRO A 720 -62.40 -11.79 6.88
CA PRO A 720 -61.59 -12.87 6.31
C PRO A 720 -61.31 -12.62 4.82
N GLY A 721 -60.02 -12.61 4.44
CA GLY A 721 -59.58 -12.37 3.05
C GLY A 721 -58.92 -11.00 2.80
N GLU A 722 -58.90 -10.10 3.78
CA GLU A 722 -58.13 -8.86 3.70
C GLU A 722 -56.62 -9.13 3.92
N ALA A 723 -55.75 -8.34 3.25
CA ALA A 723 -54.31 -8.59 3.09
C ALA A 723 -53.44 -8.65 4.37
N GLU A 724 -54.05 -8.61 5.56
CA GLU A 724 -53.39 -8.66 6.87
C GLU A 724 -54.15 -9.56 7.89
N ALA A 725 -55.11 -10.37 7.44
CA ALA A 725 -56.00 -11.16 8.31
C ALA A 725 -55.38 -12.48 8.86
N GLU A 726 -54.23 -12.91 8.36
CA GLU A 726 -53.66 -14.25 8.62
C GLU A 726 -53.19 -14.48 10.07
N ASP A 727 -52.85 -13.40 10.79
CA ASP A 727 -52.50 -13.41 12.23
C ASP A 727 -53.48 -12.51 13.04
N ALA A 728 -54.73 -12.32 12.59
CA ALA A 728 -55.69 -11.48 13.29
C ALA A 728 -56.13 -12.10 14.64
N PRO A 729 -56.17 -11.32 15.74
CA PRO A 729 -56.65 -11.82 17.02
C PRO A 729 -58.17 -12.13 16.97
N PRO A 730 -58.68 -13.05 17.82
CA PRO A 730 -60.11 -13.34 17.92
C PRO A 730 -60.95 -12.08 18.21
N ALA A 731 -62.20 -12.04 17.74
CA ALA A 731 -63.10 -10.91 17.96
C ALA A 731 -63.31 -10.58 19.45
N GLU A 732 -63.19 -11.58 20.34
CA GLU A 732 -63.25 -11.44 21.80
C GLU A 732 -62.13 -10.58 22.42
N TRP A 733 -61.09 -10.25 21.65
CA TRP A 733 -60.02 -9.35 22.06
C TRP A 733 -60.39 -7.88 21.89
N LEU A 734 -61.54 -7.58 21.29
CA LEU A 734 -62.08 -6.23 21.23
C LEU A 734 -62.62 -5.84 22.62
N LEU A 735 -61.91 -4.94 23.30
CA LEU A 735 -62.27 -4.44 24.62
C LEU A 735 -62.79 -3.01 24.49
N PRO A 736 -64.11 -2.77 24.59
CA PRO A 736 -64.67 -1.44 24.36
C PRO A 736 -64.01 -0.36 25.22
N ASP A 737 -63.89 -0.56 26.53
CA ASP A 737 -63.32 0.44 27.43
C ASP A 737 -61.88 0.80 27.08
N GLU A 738 -61.04 -0.19 26.77
CA GLU A 738 -59.66 0.03 26.35
C GLU A 738 -59.56 0.76 24.99
N VAL A 739 -60.47 0.47 24.04
CA VAL A 739 -60.52 1.16 22.75
C VAL A 739 -60.81 2.66 22.92
N PHE A 740 -61.74 3.00 23.79
CA PHE A 740 -62.06 4.39 24.11
C PHE A 740 -60.91 5.05 24.88
N MET A 741 -60.24 4.36 25.80
CA MET A 741 -59.02 4.86 26.46
C MET A 741 -57.89 5.16 25.46
N LEU A 742 -57.72 4.35 24.41
CA LEU A 742 -56.75 4.65 23.33
C LEU A 742 -57.08 5.97 22.63
N ALA A 743 -58.37 6.24 22.38
CA ALA A 743 -58.84 7.47 21.73
C ALA A 743 -58.56 8.74 22.55
N GLU A 744 -58.41 8.62 23.87
CA GLU A 744 -58.05 9.72 24.79
C GLU A 744 -56.55 9.79 25.13
N SER A 745 -55.72 8.95 24.49
CA SER A 745 -54.28 8.93 24.75
C SER A 745 -53.61 10.27 24.44
N THR A 746 -52.65 10.71 25.25
CA THR A 746 -51.85 11.90 24.94
C THR A 746 -50.98 11.71 23.69
N ALA A 747 -50.68 10.45 23.31
CA ALA A 747 -49.93 10.12 22.10
C ALA A 747 -50.86 10.05 20.87
N LYS A 748 -50.66 10.97 19.91
CA LYS A 748 -51.47 11.03 18.68
C LYS A 748 -51.56 9.70 17.92
N SER A 749 -50.45 8.98 17.77
CA SER A 749 -50.42 7.68 17.09
C SER A 749 -51.31 6.61 17.74
N THR A 750 -51.45 6.68 19.07
CA THR A 750 -52.30 5.75 19.84
C THR A 750 -53.77 6.14 19.68
N ARG A 751 -54.07 7.44 19.70
CA ARG A 751 -55.42 7.95 19.43
C ARG A 751 -55.92 7.55 18.05
N GLU A 752 -55.10 7.71 17.02
CA GLU A 752 -55.47 7.33 15.66
C GLU A 752 -55.84 5.84 15.56
N VAL A 753 -55.16 4.96 16.30
CA VAL A 753 -55.51 3.53 16.39
C VAL A 753 -56.87 3.33 17.06
N GLY A 754 -57.11 4.00 18.19
CA GLY A 754 -58.39 3.99 18.89
C GLY A 754 -59.54 4.46 17.99
N LEU A 755 -59.39 5.63 17.33
CA LEU A 755 -60.39 6.16 16.41
C LEU A 755 -60.62 5.25 15.20
N THR A 756 -59.57 4.63 14.67
CA THR A 756 -59.69 3.66 13.57
C THR A 756 -60.51 2.45 13.99
N LEU A 757 -60.26 1.92 15.20
CA LEU A 757 -61.02 0.80 15.75
C LEU A 757 -62.47 1.16 16.03
N ILE A 758 -62.73 2.35 16.58
CA ILE A 758 -64.09 2.85 16.81
C ILE A 758 -64.84 2.99 15.49
N ARG A 759 -64.19 3.48 14.42
CA ARG A 759 -64.85 3.60 13.11
C ARG A 759 -65.19 2.25 12.50
N ARG A 760 -64.28 1.28 12.61
CA ARG A 760 -64.40 -0.06 12.00
C ARG A 760 -65.36 -0.95 12.79
N CYS A 761 -65.17 -1.03 14.10
CA CYS A 761 -65.91 -1.90 15.03
C CYS A 761 -67.03 -1.15 15.76
N TYR A 762 -67.59 -0.11 15.14
CA TYR A 762 -68.50 0.86 15.76
C TYR A 762 -69.63 0.21 16.58
N ASP A 763 -70.34 -0.74 15.98
CA ASP A 763 -71.47 -1.42 16.63
C ASP A 763 -70.99 -2.29 17.82
N ALA A 764 -69.83 -2.95 17.68
CA ALA A 764 -69.29 -3.87 18.68
C ALA A 764 -68.63 -3.16 19.89
N VAL A 765 -68.22 -1.89 19.75
CA VAL A 765 -67.62 -1.11 20.85
C VAL A 765 -68.62 -0.24 21.62
N GLY A 766 -69.92 -0.32 21.32
CA GLY A 766 -70.99 0.41 22.04
C GLY A 766 -71.79 1.40 21.20
N GLY A 767 -71.48 1.55 19.91
CA GLY A 767 -72.31 2.27 18.95
C GLY A 767 -72.70 3.70 19.38
N ALA A 768 -73.98 4.05 19.21
CA ALA A 768 -74.49 5.39 19.53
C ALA A 768 -74.34 5.76 21.01
N THR A 769 -74.42 4.80 21.93
CA THR A 769 -74.38 5.06 23.37
C THR A 769 -73.06 5.64 23.86
N ARG A 770 -71.94 5.34 23.18
CA ARG A 770 -70.60 5.86 23.52
C ARG A 770 -70.14 7.03 22.66
N LEU A 771 -70.97 7.49 21.72
CA LEU A 771 -70.62 8.61 20.85
C LEU A 771 -70.63 9.95 21.62
N ALA A 772 -71.46 10.06 22.66
CA ALA A 772 -71.46 11.18 23.61
C ALA A 772 -70.07 11.40 24.22
N TRP A 773 -69.46 10.31 24.68
CA TRP A 773 -68.19 10.30 25.39
C TRP A 773 -67.03 10.87 24.53
N LEU A 774 -66.93 10.49 23.25
CA LEU A 774 -65.89 11.04 22.35
C LEU A 774 -66.06 12.53 22.08
N MET A 775 -67.29 13.04 22.17
CA MET A 775 -67.55 14.46 21.93
C MET A 775 -67.28 15.32 23.17
N GLU A 776 -67.25 14.70 24.35
CA GLU A 776 -66.79 15.31 25.60
C GLU A 776 -65.27 15.27 25.76
N SER A 777 -64.55 14.59 24.85
CA SER A 777 -63.08 14.54 24.83
C SER A 777 -62.47 15.95 24.91
N PRO A 778 -61.42 16.18 25.72
CA PRO A 778 -60.66 17.42 25.71
C PRO A 778 -59.89 17.63 24.39
N ASP A 779 -59.63 16.57 23.60
CA ASP A 779 -58.89 16.67 22.35
C ASP A 779 -59.77 17.04 21.14
N ARG A 780 -59.35 18.07 20.40
CA ARG A 780 -60.11 18.60 19.26
C ARG A 780 -60.24 17.63 18.09
N GLU A 781 -59.21 16.81 17.80
CA GLU A 781 -59.24 15.85 16.69
C GLU A 781 -60.24 14.72 16.97
N VAL A 782 -60.32 14.26 18.23
CA VAL A 782 -61.27 13.25 18.68
C VAL A 782 -62.71 13.76 18.54
N ARG A 783 -62.99 14.99 19.00
CA ARG A 783 -64.31 15.63 18.82
C ARG A 783 -64.70 15.79 17.35
N LEU A 784 -63.75 16.20 16.50
CA LEU A 784 -64.00 16.31 15.05
C LEU A 784 -64.26 14.95 14.40
N PHE A 785 -63.53 13.92 14.82
CA PHE A 785 -63.77 12.55 14.38
C PHE A 785 -65.17 12.07 14.80
N ALA A 786 -65.58 12.30 16.05
CA ALA A 786 -66.88 11.90 16.56
C ALA A 786 -68.05 12.54 15.76
N VAL A 787 -67.92 13.82 15.38
CA VAL A 787 -68.89 14.50 14.50
C VAL A 787 -68.92 13.87 13.10
N ARG A 788 -67.75 13.53 12.53
CA ARG A 788 -67.68 12.85 11.24
C ARG A 788 -68.31 11.46 11.30
N LEU A 789 -68.04 10.71 12.37
CA LEU A 789 -68.55 9.37 12.60
C LEU A 789 -70.07 9.39 12.81
N LEU A 790 -70.59 10.37 13.55
CA LEU A 790 -72.02 10.65 13.66
C LEU A 790 -72.65 10.84 12.28
N TRP A 791 -72.03 11.67 11.44
CA TRP A 791 -72.55 11.94 10.10
C TRP A 791 -72.33 10.80 9.10
N GLU A 792 -71.37 9.91 9.35
CA GLU A 792 -71.11 8.73 8.52
C GLU A 792 -72.08 7.59 8.84
N LYS A 793 -72.30 7.31 10.13
CA LYS A 793 -73.08 6.15 10.60
C LYS A 793 -74.55 6.48 10.88
N HIS A 794 -74.85 7.73 11.27
CA HIS A 794 -76.19 8.20 11.65
C HIS A 794 -76.70 9.32 10.76
N ARG A 795 -76.15 9.47 9.54
CA ARG A 795 -76.62 10.48 8.59
C ARG A 795 -78.13 10.35 8.43
N PRO A 796 -78.91 11.42 8.66
CA PRO A 796 -80.30 11.43 8.25
C PRO A 796 -80.32 11.43 6.72
N GLY A 797 -80.80 10.34 6.14
CA GLY A 797 -80.98 10.17 4.69
C GLY A 797 -82.30 9.46 4.43
N ALA A 798 -83.28 10.24 4.01
CA ALA A 798 -84.63 9.89 3.54
C ALA A 798 -85.43 8.92 4.43
N TRP A 799 -86.31 9.49 5.26
CA TRP A 799 -87.59 8.83 5.53
C TRP A 799 -88.26 8.53 4.18
N VAL A 800 -88.42 7.25 3.85
CA VAL A 800 -89.31 6.79 2.78
C VAL A 800 -90.64 6.44 3.46
N PRO A 801 -91.74 7.17 3.24
CA PRO A 801 -93.05 6.70 3.64
C PRO A 801 -93.40 5.40 2.89
N PRO A 802 -94.07 4.43 3.53
CA PRO A 802 -94.59 3.27 2.84
C PRO A 802 -95.69 3.69 1.83
N PRO A 803 -95.87 2.94 0.73
CA PRO A 803 -96.77 3.31 -0.34
C PRO A 803 -98.23 3.12 0.08
N ARG A 804 -99.08 4.10 -0.28
CA ARG A 804 -100.54 3.97 -0.37
C ARG A 804 -100.97 4.91 -1.50
N GLY A 805 -101.57 4.54 -2.63
CA GLY A 805 -102.12 3.29 -3.16
C GLY A 805 -103.19 3.71 -4.18
N ALA A 806 -103.15 3.18 -5.42
CA ALA A 806 -104.16 3.26 -6.51
C ALA A 806 -104.74 4.66 -6.90
N GLY A 807 -104.85 5.08 -8.17
CA GLY A 807 -104.73 4.48 -9.51
C GLY A 807 -105.21 5.53 -10.55
N PRO A 808 -105.52 5.20 -11.82
CA PRO A 808 -105.34 3.94 -12.53
C PRO A 808 -104.40 4.02 -13.76
N ALA A 809 -104.15 2.82 -14.27
CA ALA A 809 -103.37 2.39 -15.43
C ALA A 809 -103.63 3.14 -16.76
N GLU A 810 -102.63 3.14 -17.65
CA GLU A 810 -102.55 2.20 -18.80
C GLU A 810 -101.27 2.42 -19.63
N GLY A 811 -100.70 1.32 -20.16
CA GLY A 811 -99.84 1.37 -21.36
C GLY A 811 -98.44 0.73 -21.31
N ARG A 812 -98.37 -0.61 -21.16
CA ARG A 812 -97.50 -1.61 -21.85
C ARG A 812 -96.06 -1.22 -22.27
N ALA A 813 -95.06 -1.91 -21.70
CA ALA A 813 -94.25 -3.01 -22.31
C ALA A 813 -93.04 -2.47 -23.11
N GLU A 814 -91.79 -2.96 -23.06
CA GLU A 814 -91.17 -4.27 -22.80
C GLU A 814 -89.64 -4.02 -22.67
N GLY A 815 -88.87 -4.88 -21.97
CA GLY A 815 -87.42 -4.95 -22.21
C GLY A 815 -86.48 -5.20 -21.01
N GLN A 816 -86.51 -6.43 -20.49
CA GLN A 816 -85.38 -7.26 -20.02
C GLN A 816 -84.52 -6.80 -18.84
N ALA A 817 -84.62 -7.61 -17.78
CA ALA A 817 -83.81 -7.66 -16.57
C ALA A 817 -82.78 -8.78 -16.65
N GLU A 818 -81.72 -8.68 -15.84
CA GLU A 818 -80.90 -9.74 -15.17
C GLU A 818 -79.53 -9.12 -14.84
N ASP A 819 -78.86 -9.32 -13.71
CA ASP A 819 -79.06 -10.15 -12.53
C ASP A 819 -78.06 -9.65 -11.46
N GLN A 820 -78.45 -9.54 -10.20
CA GLN A 820 -77.53 -9.69 -9.06
C GLN A 820 -78.27 -9.83 -7.73
N ALA A 821 -78.24 -11.08 -7.27
CA ALA A 821 -78.86 -11.67 -6.11
C ALA A 821 -78.57 -10.98 -4.76
N ALA A 822 -79.57 -11.08 -3.90
CA ALA A 822 -79.64 -10.55 -2.55
C ALA A 822 -79.23 -11.59 -1.48
N GLY A 823 -78.76 -11.09 -0.33
CA GLY A 823 -78.90 -11.70 1.01
C GLY A 823 -77.63 -11.65 1.89
N PRO A 824 -77.72 -11.40 3.22
CA PRO A 824 -78.91 -11.20 4.03
C PRO A 824 -79.10 -9.73 4.49
N ALA A 825 -80.36 -9.31 4.51
CA ALA A 825 -80.78 -8.10 5.20
C ALA A 825 -80.68 -8.30 6.72
N LEU A 826 -79.77 -7.59 7.38
CA LEU A 826 -79.84 -7.32 8.82
C LEU A 826 -80.58 -6.00 9.02
N ALA A 827 -81.56 -6.03 9.93
CA ALA A 827 -82.58 -5.02 10.15
C ALA A 827 -82.01 -3.59 10.35
N PRO A 828 -82.68 -2.52 9.88
CA PRO A 828 -82.21 -1.14 10.03
C PRO A 828 -82.41 -0.56 11.45
N ALA A 829 -82.98 -1.32 12.38
CA ALA A 829 -83.57 -0.78 13.60
C ALA A 829 -82.57 -0.51 14.75
N GLU A 830 -81.45 -1.21 14.83
CA GLU A 830 -80.48 -1.03 15.94
C GLU A 830 -79.36 -0.01 15.63
N ARG A 831 -79.32 0.53 14.42
CA ARG A 831 -78.19 1.36 13.93
C ARG A 831 -78.40 2.87 14.08
N ARG A 832 -79.40 3.34 14.82
CA ARG A 832 -79.78 4.77 14.91
C ARG A 832 -80.25 5.14 16.31
N PHE A 833 -80.15 6.44 16.66
CA PHE A 833 -80.80 6.99 17.85
C PHE A 833 -82.29 6.62 17.86
N ASP A 834 -82.84 6.29 19.04
CA ASP A 834 -84.20 5.77 19.21
C ASP A 834 -85.29 6.69 18.59
N THR A 835 -85.02 8.01 18.55
CA THR A 835 -85.88 9.00 17.89
C THR A 835 -85.06 10.10 17.20
N GLY A 836 -85.65 10.75 16.18
CA GLY A 836 -85.07 11.95 15.57
C GLY A 836 -84.93 13.12 16.55
N GLU A 837 -85.78 13.16 17.58
CA GLU A 837 -85.71 14.14 18.66
C GLU A 837 -84.51 13.89 19.58
N ALA A 838 -84.22 12.64 19.93
CA ALA A 838 -83.01 12.27 20.67
C ALA A 838 -81.73 12.67 19.91
N LEU A 839 -81.71 12.51 18.58
CA LEU A 839 -80.60 12.98 17.74
C LEU A 839 -80.49 14.51 17.72
N ARG A 840 -81.62 15.26 17.65
CA ARG A 840 -81.62 16.73 17.69
C ARG A 840 -81.16 17.27 19.05
N GLU A 841 -81.63 16.68 20.14
CA GLU A 841 -81.25 17.07 21.51
C GLU A 841 -79.76 16.82 21.76
N PHE A 842 -79.27 15.68 21.29
CA PHE A 842 -77.85 15.35 21.31
C PHE A 842 -77.00 16.34 20.48
N LEU A 843 -77.44 16.68 19.26
CA LEU A 843 -76.79 17.68 18.41
C LEU A 843 -76.79 19.07 19.06
N ARG A 844 -77.90 19.49 19.70
CA ARG A 844 -77.99 20.78 20.42
C ARG A 844 -76.98 20.86 21.56
N THR A 845 -76.87 19.80 22.34
CA THR A 845 -75.99 19.77 23.52
C THR A 845 -74.51 19.86 23.10
N VAL A 846 -74.15 19.24 21.98
CA VAL A 846 -72.75 19.03 21.63
C VAL A 846 -72.22 20.04 20.60
N MET A 847 -73.01 20.42 19.60
CA MET A 847 -72.57 21.30 18.51
C MET A 847 -72.06 22.66 19.02
N PHE A 848 -72.62 23.15 20.13
CA PHE A 848 -72.22 24.43 20.72
C PHE A 848 -70.95 24.32 21.58
N GLY A 849 -70.56 23.13 22.04
CA GLY A 849 -69.28 22.88 22.74
C GLY A 849 -68.05 22.78 21.82
N LEU A 850 -68.26 22.69 20.50
CA LEU A 850 -67.17 22.61 19.52
C LEU A 850 -66.61 24.01 19.18
N PRO A 851 -65.31 24.30 19.39
CA PRO A 851 -64.73 25.57 18.95
C PRO A 851 -64.79 25.69 17.41
N PRO A 852 -64.87 26.93 16.86
CA PRO A 852 -64.95 27.13 15.41
C PRO A 852 -63.76 26.49 14.71
N GLY A 853 -64.01 25.61 13.73
CA GLY A 853 -62.95 24.99 12.94
C GLY A 853 -62.30 26.01 12.00
N ARG A 854 -60.98 25.96 11.86
CA ARG A 854 -60.33 26.59 10.69
C ARG A 854 -60.72 25.80 9.45
N MET A 855 -61.37 26.46 8.49
CA MET A 855 -61.53 25.90 7.14
C MET A 855 -60.14 25.79 6.52
N GLU A 856 -59.65 24.56 6.31
CA GLU A 856 -58.51 24.37 5.41
C GLU A 856 -58.94 24.84 4.02
N ARG A 857 -58.15 25.73 3.41
CA ARG A 857 -58.31 26.06 1.99
C ARG A 857 -58.08 24.78 1.21
N ARG A 858 -59.16 24.08 0.89
CA ARG A 858 -59.15 23.10 -0.19
C ARG A 858 -58.93 23.91 -1.46
N GLU A 859 -57.73 23.85 -2.02
CA GLU A 859 -57.54 24.23 -3.41
C GLU A 859 -58.26 23.18 -4.24
N HIS A 860 -59.51 23.43 -4.61
CA HIS A 860 -60.14 22.79 -5.76
C HIS A 860 -61.12 23.72 -6.45
N GLN A 861 -61.09 23.57 -7.78
CA GLN A 861 -61.73 24.36 -8.82
C GLN A 861 -63.25 24.15 -8.83
N GLY A 862 -63.99 25.24 -9.00
CA GLY A 862 -65.42 25.21 -9.26
C GLY A 862 -66.17 26.31 -8.52
N ASP A 863 -66.67 27.29 -9.28
CA ASP A 863 -67.46 28.41 -8.80
C ASP A 863 -68.73 27.94 -8.08
N ALA A 864 -68.87 28.40 -6.84
CA ALA A 864 -70.10 28.83 -6.15
C ALA A 864 -70.10 28.40 -4.67
N LEU A 865 -69.38 29.17 -3.84
CA LEU A 865 -69.72 29.34 -2.43
C LEU A 865 -69.73 30.86 -2.12
N PRO A 866 -70.66 31.35 -1.29
CA PRO A 866 -70.77 32.77 -0.97
C PRO A 866 -69.49 33.32 -0.31
N ASP A 867 -69.10 34.54 -0.69
CA ASP A 867 -67.85 35.25 -0.32
C ASP A 867 -67.60 35.41 1.19
N ARG A 868 -68.60 35.09 2.03
CA ARG A 868 -68.43 34.96 3.47
C ARG A 868 -69.00 33.63 3.94
N ALA A 869 -68.12 32.77 4.44
CA ALA A 869 -68.52 31.59 5.18
C ALA A 869 -69.50 31.99 6.29
N LEU A 870 -70.63 31.28 6.39
CA LEU A 870 -71.58 31.45 7.49
C LEU A 870 -70.82 31.41 8.83
N SER A 871 -71.20 32.29 9.76
CA SER A 871 -70.64 32.20 11.12
C SER A 871 -70.95 30.83 11.70
N ALA A 872 -70.00 30.27 12.46
CA ALA A 872 -70.13 28.91 12.97
C ALA A 872 -71.43 28.69 13.77
N SER A 873 -71.92 29.72 14.48
CA SER A 873 -73.19 29.65 15.23
C SER A 873 -74.42 29.51 14.32
N VAL A 874 -74.48 30.26 13.21
CA VAL A 874 -75.60 30.20 12.25
C VAL A 874 -75.59 28.89 11.48
N ALA A 875 -74.41 28.40 11.08
CA ALA A 875 -74.28 27.11 10.41
C ALA A 875 -74.71 25.94 11.31
N LYS A 876 -74.29 25.95 12.58
CA LYS A 876 -74.68 24.94 13.59
C LYS A 876 -76.19 24.94 13.85
N ALA A 877 -76.80 26.11 14.02
CA ALA A 877 -78.24 26.25 14.24
C ALA A 877 -79.07 25.74 13.05
N ARG A 878 -78.63 26.03 11.82
CA ARG A 878 -79.27 25.52 10.59
C ARG A 878 -79.14 24.00 10.47
N LEU A 879 -78.00 23.42 10.81
CA LEU A 879 -77.81 21.96 10.76
C LEU A 879 -78.77 21.23 11.72
N VAL A 880 -78.89 21.70 12.97
CA VAL A 880 -79.81 21.15 13.99
C VAL A 880 -81.28 21.26 13.57
N ALA A 881 -81.64 22.21 12.71
CA ALA A 881 -82.99 22.37 12.19
C ALA A 881 -83.32 21.45 10.99
N VAL A 882 -82.29 20.95 10.29
CA VAL A 882 -82.45 20.08 9.10
C VAL A 882 -82.46 18.60 9.47
N VAL A 883 -81.73 18.22 10.52
CA VAL A 883 -81.90 16.93 11.22
C VAL A 883 -83.18 16.99 12.04
#